data_AF-A0A8B6UTK7-F1
#
_entry.id   AF-A0A8B6UTK7-F1
#
_cell.length_a   1.000
_cell.length_b   1.000
_cell.length_c   1.000
_cell.angle_alpha   90.00
_cell.angle_beta   90.00
_cell.angle_gamma   90.00
#
_symmetry.space_group_name_H-M   'P 1'
#
loop_
_entity.id
_entity.type
_entity.pdbx_description
1 polymer ?
#
loop_
_entity_poly.entity_id
_entity_poly.type
_entity_poly.pdbx_seq_one_letter_code
_entity_poly.pdbx_strand_id
1 'polypeptide(L)'
;MPQEKNILVNRGIPLRRSPSLNLGPGGSIPNGSGFGGMSGTAYSDLGPDTIDYANEWLIESNTDTEKIYRENIKNLKHITDAELSQTRETARKMLPLGVDANNIEARTLTLHLSKARADHQEQVTIANRYYGHDPLTHKGRDPFYKGFDAPDRISQGEYYKAVGKWNISYAAAYEAKFLAEQIKLLEARLVIQNKVVAEASARTAAAAQAKAQADRQRTAAIKARKAAKAEAKRNAKRRRIAAKAAQRQAEIPEARKPVLAATTRPVLASAAIAPALSVIGGSFAADQVIALAITNALRAAAAAVIDTLITLAGPAAAGITALVYTSELGNGDLYVLSVPLSELAPDNTDDLHAIATSRGETHLPVALGSRTIANKTEFIVAATPADSTLAKVPVRLATFDPQENIYKSHSQDAESIGITWTPVVTTDNVSTSLPASIPDVIHYSGAILEIKAGRLDTHPELDRYSFGGFVTVFPVESGIAPLYTVFSNPYEGATTKGEHSGRDFNPDKAGGPIIDLDWRTATVTREGIDTIKLHIARLSPSDANGVMIKRLENILSGDIDVTDTDLRYYTHEIRELERFRNLGLRDDFVPTDDSSYWNNAHTATLEDYKIQDRASLLYTTDALAKADLQDERDYKKMLKEMGQ
;
A
#
# COMPACT_ATOMS: atom_id res chain seq x y z
N MET A 1 0.72 -45.35 22.07
CA MET A 1 0.63 -46.46 21.08
C MET A 1 -0.28 -47.54 21.64
N PRO A 2 -1.55 -47.65 21.22
CA PRO A 2 -2.36 -48.82 21.52
C PRO A 2 -2.16 -49.86 20.42
N GLN A 3 -1.95 -51.12 20.82
CA GLN A 3 -1.82 -52.27 19.94
C GLN A 3 -3.07 -52.43 19.07
N GLU A 4 -2.90 -52.29 17.75
CA GLU A 4 -3.92 -52.66 16.77
C GLU A 4 -4.10 -54.18 16.83
N LYS A 5 -5.24 -54.63 17.36
CA LYS A 5 -5.69 -56.01 17.24
C LYS A 5 -5.88 -56.31 15.75
N ASN A 6 -5.08 -57.24 15.23
CA ASN A 6 -5.20 -57.81 13.90
C ASN A 6 -6.62 -58.32 13.64
N ILE A 7 -7.45 -57.50 12.99
CA ILE A 7 -8.66 -57.96 12.31
C ILE A 7 -8.18 -58.56 10.98
N LEU A 8 -7.79 -59.83 11.04
CA LEU A 8 -7.67 -60.69 9.88
C LEU A 8 -9.09 -61.14 9.53
N VAL A 9 -9.67 -60.58 8.46
CA VAL A 9 -10.74 -61.28 7.75
C VAL A 9 -10.09 -62.57 7.28
N ASN A 10 -10.47 -63.68 7.91
CA ASN A 10 -9.92 -64.98 7.61
C ASN A 10 -10.29 -65.27 6.14
N ARG A 11 -9.33 -65.14 5.21
CA ARG A 11 -9.52 -65.38 3.75
C ARG A 11 -9.80 -66.84 3.42
N GLY A 12 -10.15 -67.62 4.44
CA GLY A 12 -10.74 -68.93 4.29
C GLY A 12 -9.76 -70.02 3.92
N ILE A 13 -8.45 -69.76 3.73
CA ILE A 13 -7.44 -70.83 3.55
C ILE A 13 -7.22 -71.47 4.93
N PRO A 14 -7.79 -72.66 5.22
CA PRO A 14 -7.80 -73.21 6.55
C PRO A 14 -6.45 -73.88 6.80
N LEU A 15 -5.85 -73.59 7.94
CA LEU A 15 -4.97 -74.54 8.60
C LEU A 15 -5.88 -75.62 9.20
N ARG A 16 -6.16 -76.72 8.48
CA ARG A 16 -6.79 -77.87 9.15
C ARG A 16 -5.85 -78.29 10.28
N ARG A 17 -6.36 -78.25 11.52
CA ARG A 17 -5.67 -78.87 12.66
C ARG A 17 -5.44 -80.34 12.32
N SER A 18 -4.24 -80.83 12.61
CA SER A 18 -3.89 -82.25 12.62
C SER A 18 -5.09 -83.06 13.10
N PRO A 19 -5.60 -84.00 12.31
CA PRO A 19 -6.77 -84.73 12.76
C PRO A 19 -6.32 -85.60 13.95
N SER A 20 -7.12 -85.56 15.03
CA SER A 20 -6.73 -86.16 16.31
C SER A 20 -6.59 -87.65 16.12
N LEU A 21 -5.37 -88.17 16.31
CA LEU A 21 -5.16 -89.60 16.56
C LEU A 21 -6.03 -89.96 17.77
N ASN A 22 -7.09 -90.72 17.53
CA ASN A 22 -8.03 -91.15 18.55
C ASN A 22 -7.35 -92.26 19.38
N LEU A 23 -6.43 -91.86 20.24
CA LEU A 23 -5.91 -92.71 21.31
C LEU A 23 -7.02 -92.80 22.36
N GLY A 24 -7.36 -94.02 22.79
CA GLY A 24 -8.47 -94.33 23.70
C GLY A 24 -8.53 -93.48 24.99
N PRO A 25 -9.60 -93.65 25.79
CA PRO A 25 -10.04 -92.65 26.77
C PRO A 25 -8.96 -92.40 27.84
N GLY A 26 -8.25 -91.28 27.72
CA GLY A 26 -7.24 -90.89 28.71
C GLY A 26 -6.21 -89.83 28.30
N GLY A 27 -6.20 -89.32 27.06
CA GLY A 27 -5.20 -88.33 26.61
C GLY A 27 -5.82 -87.08 26.01
N SER A 28 -6.12 -86.07 26.82
CA SER A 28 -6.45 -84.73 26.33
C SER A 28 -5.18 -83.98 25.98
N ILE A 29 -4.98 -83.59 24.71
CA ILE A 29 -3.94 -82.60 24.34
C ILE A 29 -4.58 -81.20 24.33
N PRO A 30 -4.05 -80.21 25.09
CA PRO A 30 -4.58 -78.86 25.11
C PRO A 30 -4.24 -78.10 23.83
N ASN A 31 -5.22 -77.33 23.34
CA ASN A 31 -4.99 -76.25 22.38
C ASN A 31 -4.05 -75.21 23.00
N GLY A 32 -2.87 -75.01 22.42
CA GLY A 32 -1.97 -73.96 22.87
C GLY A 32 -0.86 -73.70 21.87
N SER A 33 -0.90 -72.51 21.27
CA SER A 33 0.24 -71.85 20.62
C SER A 33 1.47 -71.89 21.53
N GLY A 34 2.50 -72.63 21.13
CA GLY A 34 3.77 -72.69 21.86
C GLY A 34 4.76 -73.65 21.22
N PHE A 35 5.67 -73.12 20.41
CA PHE A 35 6.95 -73.79 20.15
C PHE A 35 7.73 -73.76 21.47
N GLY A 36 7.60 -74.81 22.27
CA GLY A 36 8.28 -74.91 23.56
C GLY A 36 8.11 -76.30 24.18
N GLY A 37 9.13 -77.13 23.99
CA GLY A 37 9.51 -78.26 24.84
C GLY A 37 8.42 -79.24 25.28
N MET A 38 8.34 -80.40 24.64
CA MET A 38 7.95 -81.64 25.32
C MET A 38 8.81 -82.81 24.83
N SER A 39 9.85 -83.08 25.62
CA SER A 39 10.50 -84.38 25.72
C SER A 39 9.56 -85.30 26.49
N GLY A 40 9.17 -86.44 25.91
CA GLY A 40 8.31 -87.40 26.61
C GLY A 40 7.67 -88.43 25.69
N THR A 41 8.42 -89.50 25.40
CA THR A 41 7.94 -90.90 25.30
C THR A 41 6.43 -91.12 25.07
N ALA A 42 5.95 -91.03 23.82
CA ALA A 42 4.61 -91.50 23.44
C ALA A 42 4.50 -91.86 21.93
N TYR A 43 5.60 -92.28 21.30
CA TYR A 43 5.64 -92.52 19.84
C TYR A 43 6.22 -93.89 19.44
N SER A 44 6.24 -94.87 20.36
CA SER A 44 6.80 -96.19 20.07
C SER A 44 5.81 -97.22 19.52
N ASP A 45 4.50 -96.95 19.53
CA ASP A 45 3.46 -97.92 19.11
C ASP A 45 2.53 -97.36 18.02
N LEU A 46 3.09 -96.72 17.01
CA LEU A 46 2.33 -96.33 15.82
C LEU A 46 2.71 -97.28 14.69
N GLY A 47 1.76 -98.13 14.30
CA GLY A 47 1.92 -99.08 13.19
C GLY A 47 2.09 -98.40 11.82
N PRO A 48 2.05 -99.18 10.73
CA PRO A 48 2.07 -98.72 9.33
C PRO A 48 1.13 -97.53 9.04
N ASP A 49 0.04 -97.42 9.80
CA ASP A 49 -1.05 -96.46 9.68
C ASP A 49 -0.65 -94.97 9.78
N THR A 50 0.50 -94.61 10.37
CA THR A 50 0.85 -93.18 10.55
C THR A 50 1.39 -92.48 9.31
N ILE A 51 2.11 -93.20 8.46
CA ILE A 51 2.62 -92.65 7.20
C ILE A 51 1.45 -92.50 6.22
N ASP A 52 0.57 -93.49 6.16
CA ASP A 52 -0.63 -93.45 5.32
C ASP A 52 -1.54 -92.27 5.71
N TYR A 53 -1.74 -92.07 7.01
CA TYR A 53 -2.50 -90.92 7.52
C TYR A 53 -1.83 -89.57 7.23
N ALA A 54 -0.50 -89.48 7.36
CA ALA A 54 0.25 -88.28 7.02
C ALA A 54 0.16 -87.96 5.51
N ASN A 55 0.18 -88.99 4.66
CA ASN A 55 0.01 -88.86 3.21
C ASN A 55 -1.40 -88.40 2.84
N GLU A 56 -2.43 -88.98 3.46
CA GLU A 56 -3.82 -88.57 3.25
C GLU A 56 -4.01 -87.10 3.67
N TRP A 57 -3.52 -86.72 4.86
CA TRP A 57 -3.55 -85.34 5.34
C TRP A 57 -2.81 -84.35 4.41
N LEU A 58 -1.66 -84.74 3.87
CA LEU A 58 -0.90 -83.96 2.89
C LEU A 58 -1.73 -83.70 1.63
N ILE A 59 -2.31 -84.75 1.05
CA ILE A 59 -3.08 -84.68 -0.20
C ILE A 59 -4.34 -83.83 -0.01
N GLU A 60 -5.08 -84.08 1.08
CA GLU A 60 -6.28 -83.32 1.42
C GLU A 60 -5.96 -81.84 1.64
N SER A 61 -4.94 -81.54 2.45
CA SER A 61 -4.53 -80.16 2.76
C SER A 61 -4.09 -79.40 1.51
N ASN A 62 -3.29 -80.02 0.64
CA ASN A 62 -2.87 -79.41 -0.63
C ASN A 62 -4.07 -79.17 -1.56
N THR A 63 -5.00 -80.12 -1.63
CA THR A 63 -6.20 -80.04 -2.47
C THR A 63 -7.18 -78.96 -1.99
N ASP A 64 -7.43 -78.90 -0.69
CA ASP A 64 -8.27 -77.88 -0.05
C ASP A 64 -7.68 -76.48 -0.26
N THR A 65 -6.38 -76.32 -0.01
CA THR A 65 -5.65 -75.04 -0.21
C THR A 65 -5.83 -74.52 -1.63
N GLU A 66 -5.61 -75.37 -2.63
CA GLU A 66 -5.77 -74.99 -4.02
C GLU A 66 -7.21 -74.68 -4.41
N LYS A 67 -8.17 -75.46 -3.90
CA LYS A 67 -9.59 -75.24 -4.15
C LYS A 67 -10.00 -73.86 -3.65
N ILE A 68 -9.59 -73.51 -2.44
CA ILE A 68 -9.94 -72.25 -1.80
C ILE A 68 -9.24 -71.09 -2.50
N TYR A 69 -7.97 -71.24 -2.87
CA TYR A 69 -7.30 -70.25 -3.72
C TYR A 69 -8.07 -70.03 -5.03
N ARG A 70 -8.50 -71.09 -5.72
CA ARG A 70 -9.26 -71.01 -6.97
C ARG A 70 -10.62 -70.31 -6.79
N GLU A 71 -11.26 -70.46 -5.64
CA GLU A 71 -12.50 -69.76 -5.30
C GLU A 71 -12.25 -68.30 -4.95
N ASN A 72 -11.24 -68.02 -4.11
CA ASN A 72 -10.88 -66.68 -3.69
C ASN A 72 -10.44 -65.81 -4.87
N ILE A 73 -9.62 -66.34 -5.78
CA ILE A 73 -9.15 -65.56 -6.93
C ILE A 73 -10.28 -65.20 -7.90
N LYS A 74 -11.31 -66.06 -8.05
CA LYS A 74 -12.53 -65.73 -8.79
C LYS A 74 -13.31 -64.59 -8.13
N ASN A 75 -13.29 -64.57 -6.80
CA ASN A 75 -13.98 -63.57 -5.97
C ASN A 75 -13.07 -62.40 -5.54
N LEU A 76 -11.90 -62.24 -6.16
CA LEU A 76 -10.87 -61.28 -5.73
C LEU A 76 -11.42 -59.87 -5.52
N LYS A 77 -12.25 -59.39 -6.45
CA LYS A 77 -12.87 -58.06 -6.37
C LYS A 77 -13.79 -57.95 -5.16
N HIS A 78 -14.71 -58.90 -4.98
CA HIS A 78 -15.68 -58.90 -3.88
C HIS A 78 -14.99 -58.97 -2.50
N ILE A 79 -13.98 -59.83 -2.36
CA ILE A 79 -13.19 -59.95 -1.12
C ILE A 79 -12.48 -58.62 -0.82
N THR A 80 -11.81 -58.05 -1.83
CA THR A 80 -11.10 -56.77 -1.70
C THR A 80 -12.05 -55.62 -1.35
N ASP A 81 -13.25 -55.58 -1.93
CA ASP A 81 -14.25 -54.55 -1.63
C ASP A 81 -14.76 -54.65 -0.18
N ALA A 82 -14.95 -55.86 0.34
CA ALA A 82 -15.34 -56.08 1.73
C ALA A 82 -14.25 -55.62 2.71
N GLU A 83 -12.99 -55.95 2.45
CA GLU A 83 -11.84 -55.51 3.26
C GLU A 83 -11.63 -53.98 3.22
N LEU A 84 -11.82 -53.37 2.03
CA LEU A 84 -11.75 -51.92 1.88
C LEU A 84 -12.86 -51.21 2.66
N SER A 85 -14.06 -51.80 2.73
CA SER A 85 -15.17 -51.24 3.52
C SER A 85 -14.80 -51.13 5.01
N GLN A 86 -14.18 -52.17 5.57
CA GLN A 86 -13.71 -52.15 6.97
C GLN A 86 -12.58 -51.12 7.17
N THR A 87 -11.65 -51.05 6.23
CA THR A 87 -10.54 -50.09 6.27
C THR A 87 -11.05 -48.64 6.20
N ARG A 88 -12.13 -48.40 5.44
CA ARG A 88 -12.74 -47.07 5.29
C ARG A 88 -13.26 -46.51 6.62
N GLU A 89 -13.80 -47.34 7.49
CA GLU A 89 -14.24 -46.91 8.82
C GLU A 89 -13.07 -46.44 9.69
N THR A 90 -11.93 -47.13 9.59
CA THR A 90 -10.70 -46.75 10.30
C THR A 90 -10.12 -45.46 9.72
N ALA A 91 -10.06 -45.35 8.39
CA ALA A 91 -9.58 -44.15 7.71
C ALA A 91 -10.40 -42.90 8.07
N ARG A 92 -11.74 -43.02 8.16
CA ARG A 92 -12.63 -41.92 8.56
C ARG A 92 -12.35 -41.41 9.97
N LYS A 93 -12.01 -42.29 10.92
CA LYS A 93 -11.70 -41.90 12.31
C LYS A 93 -10.36 -41.15 12.43
N MET A 94 -9.43 -41.38 11.50
CA MET A 94 -8.11 -40.77 11.49
C MET A 94 -8.04 -39.42 10.76
N LEU A 95 -9.08 -39.05 10.01
CA LEU A 95 -9.10 -37.84 9.19
C LEU A 95 -9.92 -36.71 9.87
N PRO A 96 -9.52 -35.44 9.72
CA PRO A 96 -10.30 -34.29 10.18
C PRO A 96 -11.71 -34.25 9.55
N LEU A 97 -12.65 -33.62 10.26
CA LEU A 97 -13.97 -33.33 9.70
C LEU A 97 -13.85 -32.40 8.48
N GLY A 98 -14.54 -32.74 7.39
CA GLY A 98 -14.59 -31.92 6.17
C GLY A 98 -13.65 -32.35 5.03
N VAL A 99 -12.90 -33.45 5.18
CA VAL A 99 -12.16 -34.05 4.05
C VAL A 99 -13.14 -34.65 3.04
N ASP A 100 -12.92 -34.39 1.74
CA ASP A 100 -13.81 -34.89 0.68
C ASP A 100 -13.73 -36.42 0.52
N ALA A 101 -14.80 -36.99 -0.04
CA ALA A 101 -14.95 -38.42 -0.21
C ALA A 101 -13.85 -39.06 -1.08
N ASN A 102 -13.30 -38.33 -2.06
CA ASN A 102 -12.26 -38.87 -2.95
C ASN A 102 -10.93 -39.00 -2.22
N ASN A 103 -10.59 -38.04 -1.37
CA ASN A 103 -9.42 -38.09 -0.50
C ASN A 103 -9.54 -39.16 0.58
N ILE A 104 -10.73 -39.37 1.14
CA ILE A 104 -11.00 -40.49 2.06
C ILE A 104 -10.75 -41.83 1.36
N GLU A 105 -11.21 -41.99 0.11
CA GLU A 105 -11.02 -43.22 -0.65
C GLU A 105 -9.55 -43.45 -1.02
N ALA A 106 -8.83 -42.42 -1.47
CA ALA A 106 -7.39 -42.52 -1.76
C ALA A 106 -6.59 -42.95 -0.53
N ARG A 107 -6.93 -42.41 0.66
CA ARG A 107 -6.31 -42.79 1.92
C ARG A 107 -6.65 -44.23 2.32
N THR A 108 -7.90 -44.66 2.12
CA THR A 108 -8.36 -46.03 2.37
C THR A 108 -7.57 -47.03 1.52
N LEU A 109 -7.44 -46.77 0.21
CA LEU A 109 -6.66 -47.58 -0.71
C LEU A 109 -5.17 -47.64 -0.32
N THR A 110 -4.59 -46.51 0.08
CA THR A 110 -3.18 -46.44 0.52
C THR A 110 -2.92 -47.28 1.77
N LEU A 111 -3.81 -47.18 2.77
CA LEU A 111 -3.69 -47.95 4.02
C LEU A 111 -3.84 -49.44 3.76
N HIS A 112 -4.86 -49.84 2.98
CA HIS A 112 -5.08 -51.26 2.68
C HIS A 112 -3.96 -51.85 1.82
N LEU A 113 -3.44 -51.10 0.84
CA LEU A 113 -2.29 -51.51 0.04
C LEU A 113 -1.04 -51.72 0.91
N SER A 114 -0.79 -50.83 1.88
CA SER A 114 0.32 -51.00 2.82
C SER A 114 0.18 -52.28 3.64
N LYS A 115 -1.04 -52.56 4.13
CA LYS A 115 -1.34 -53.79 4.87
C LYS A 115 -1.15 -55.03 3.99
N ALA A 116 -1.72 -55.05 2.80
CA ALA A 116 -1.61 -56.18 1.87
C ALA A 116 -0.15 -56.48 1.50
N ARG A 117 0.70 -55.46 1.35
CA ARG A 117 2.15 -55.64 1.12
C ARG A 117 2.87 -56.25 2.32
N ALA A 118 2.52 -55.83 3.54
CA ALA A 118 3.07 -56.42 4.76
C ALA A 118 2.65 -57.89 4.91
N ASP A 119 1.35 -58.17 4.75
CA ASP A 119 0.81 -59.53 4.78
C ASP A 119 1.48 -60.41 3.72
N HIS A 120 1.66 -59.90 2.49
CA HIS A 120 2.32 -60.63 1.41
C HIS A 120 3.74 -61.03 1.78
N GLN A 121 4.52 -60.11 2.36
CA GLN A 121 5.89 -60.37 2.78
C GLN A 121 5.95 -61.41 3.92
N GLU A 122 5.02 -61.35 4.86
CA GLU A 122 4.89 -62.34 5.92
C GLU A 122 4.59 -63.74 5.34
N GLN A 123 3.64 -63.84 4.41
CA GLN A 123 3.27 -65.11 3.78
C GLN A 123 4.39 -65.70 2.92
N VAL A 124 5.13 -64.87 2.18
CA VAL A 124 6.36 -65.30 1.47
C VAL A 124 7.38 -65.85 2.46
N THR A 125 7.55 -65.20 3.61
CA THR A 125 8.49 -65.66 4.65
C THR A 125 8.07 -67.00 5.23
N ILE A 126 6.77 -67.22 5.46
CA ILE A 126 6.22 -68.50 5.95
C ILE A 126 6.32 -69.60 4.88
N ALA A 127 6.01 -69.27 3.62
CA ALA A 127 6.09 -70.18 2.49
C ALA A 127 7.51 -70.75 2.33
N ASN A 128 8.52 -69.90 2.44
CA ASN A 128 9.91 -70.29 2.26
C ASN A 128 10.48 -71.10 3.43
N ARG A 129 9.75 -71.32 4.54
CA ARG A 129 10.30 -72.02 5.72
C ARG A 129 10.66 -73.48 5.47
N TYR A 130 9.98 -74.17 4.55
CA TYR A 130 10.21 -75.59 4.32
C TYR A 130 11.49 -75.84 3.49
N TYR A 131 11.67 -75.11 2.38
CA TYR A 131 12.80 -75.31 1.45
C TYR A 131 13.82 -74.17 1.41
N GLY A 132 13.55 -73.04 2.06
CA GLY A 132 14.32 -71.79 1.86
C GLY A 132 13.90 -71.00 0.61
N HIS A 133 12.98 -71.51 -0.20
CA HIS A 133 12.42 -70.87 -1.40
C HIS A 133 10.95 -71.25 -1.60
N ASP A 134 10.29 -70.66 -2.60
CA ASP A 134 8.87 -70.88 -2.89
C ASP A 134 8.56 -72.36 -3.14
N PRO A 135 7.74 -73.01 -2.29
CA PRO A 135 7.39 -74.41 -2.43
C PRO A 135 6.60 -74.72 -3.71
N LEU A 136 5.91 -73.75 -4.32
CA LEU A 136 5.18 -73.94 -5.57
C LEU A 136 6.10 -74.08 -6.79
N THR A 137 7.36 -73.68 -6.64
CA THR A 137 8.40 -73.82 -7.67
C THR A 137 9.27 -75.05 -7.47
N HIS A 138 9.18 -75.69 -6.29
CA HIS A 138 9.94 -76.89 -5.97
C HIS A 138 9.42 -78.09 -6.75
N LYS A 139 10.34 -78.85 -7.35
CA LYS A 139 9.99 -80.10 -8.04
C LYS A 139 10.20 -81.26 -7.09
N GLY A 140 9.10 -81.77 -6.55
CA GLY A 140 9.07 -82.95 -5.70
C GLY A 140 9.52 -84.21 -6.45
N ARG A 141 10.03 -85.21 -5.72
CA ARG A 141 10.40 -86.51 -6.30
C ARG A 141 9.20 -87.30 -6.77
N ASP A 142 8.08 -87.19 -6.05
CA ASP A 142 6.80 -87.77 -6.44
C ASP A 142 5.83 -86.66 -6.93
N PRO A 143 5.41 -86.69 -8.21
CA PRO A 143 4.41 -85.76 -8.73
C PRO A 143 3.09 -85.76 -7.95
N PHE A 144 2.72 -86.88 -7.32
CA PHE A 144 1.47 -87.04 -6.56
C PHE A 144 1.42 -86.15 -5.31
N TYR A 145 2.57 -85.88 -4.69
CA TYR A 145 2.67 -85.05 -3.48
C TYR A 145 2.94 -83.56 -3.76
N LYS A 146 2.77 -83.12 -5.01
CA LYS A 146 2.76 -81.71 -5.43
C LYS A 146 3.91 -80.86 -4.86
N GLY A 147 5.13 -81.40 -4.88
CA GLY A 147 6.32 -80.68 -4.44
C GLY A 147 6.77 -80.99 -3.01
N PHE A 148 6.05 -81.82 -2.25
CA PHE A 148 6.54 -82.28 -0.95
C PHE A 148 7.63 -83.36 -1.11
N ASP A 149 8.74 -83.18 -0.40
CA ASP A 149 9.82 -84.15 -0.24
C ASP A 149 10.24 -84.22 1.24
N ALA A 150 10.49 -85.43 1.71
CA ALA A 150 11.12 -85.72 3.00
C ALA A 150 12.35 -86.63 2.79
N PRO A 151 13.37 -86.59 3.67
CA PRO A 151 14.53 -87.48 3.57
C PRO A 151 14.16 -88.98 3.55
N ASP A 152 14.91 -89.78 2.79
CA ASP A 152 14.64 -91.23 2.60
C ASP A 152 14.72 -92.08 3.88
N ARG A 153 15.33 -91.56 4.94
CA ARG A 153 15.50 -92.25 6.23
C ARG A 153 15.02 -91.35 7.37
N ILE A 154 13.74 -91.00 7.33
CA ILE A 154 13.05 -90.23 8.37
C ILE A 154 12.16 -91.14 9.22
N SER A 155 12.11 -90.90 10.54
CA SER A 155 11.20 -91.66 11.42
C SER A 155 9.74 -91.26 11.12
N GLN A 156 8.79 -92.15 11.42
CA GLN A 156 7.36 -91.88 11.17
C GLN A 156 6.88 -90.58 11.85
N GLY A 157 7.29 -90.34 13.10
CA GLY A 157 6.95 -89.11 13.81
C GLY A 157 7.57 -87.85 13.20
N GLU A 158 8.79 -87.94 12.66
CA GLU A 158 9.43 -86.82 11.96
C GLU A 158 8.82 -86.60 10.57
N TYR A 159 8.35 -87.64 9.88
CA TYR A 159 7.59 -87.51 8.63
C TYR A 159 6.28 -86.75 8.85
N TYR A 160 5.52 -87.12 9.88
CA TYR A 160 4.29 -86.42 10.25
C TYR A 160 4.53 -84.93 10.54
N LYS A 161 5.60 -84.60 11.28
CA LYS A 161 6.00 -83.21 11.53
C LYS A 161 6.42 -82.49 10.24
N ALA A 162 7.09 -83.19 9.31
CA ALA A 162 7.46 -82.63 8.02
C ALA A 162 6.22 -82.27 7.19
N VAL A 163 5.22 -83.16 7.11
CA VAL A 163 3.93 -82.87 6.46
C VAL A 163 3.25 -81.65 7.10
N GLY A 164 3.27 -81.54 8.43
CA GLY A 164 2.68 -80.37 9.11
C GLY A 164 3.38 -79.05 8.78
N LYS A 165 4.72 -79.05 8.72
CA LYS A 165 5.49 -77.87 8.29
C LYS A 165 5.23 -77.53 6.82
N TRP A 166 5.17 -78.56 5.97
CA TRP A 166 4.85 -78.42 4.55
C TRP A 166 3.47 -77.79 4.35
N ASN A 167 2.43 -78.29 5.01
CA ASN A 167 1.07 -77.79 4.86
C ASN A 167 0.97 -76.28 5.19
N ILE A 168 1.69 -75.82 6.21
CA ILE A 168 1.80 -74.39 6.54
C ILE A 168 2.50 -73.61 5.42
N SER A 169 3.64 -74.10 4.93
CA SER A 169 4.39 -73.44 3.87
C SER A 169 3.64 -73.42 2.52
N TYR A 170 2.95 -74.51 2.16
CA TYR A 170 2.16 -74.63 0.93
C TYR A 170 0.94 -73.71 0.96
N ALA A 171 0.21 -73.67 2.09
CA ALA A 171 -0.90 -72.74 2.28
C ALA A 171 -0.45 -71.27 2.20
N ALA A 172 0.66 -70.93 2.86
CA ALA A 172 1.23 -69.59 2.82
C ALA A 172 1.67 -69.16 1.41
N ALA A 173 2.15 -70.08 0.58
CA ALA A 173 2.53 -69.77 -0.79
C ALA A 173 1.32 -69.40 -1.68
N TYR A 174 0.19 -70.11 -1.51
CA TYR A 174 -1.05 -69.75 -2.20
C TYR A 174 -1.70 -68.46 -1.67
N GLU A 175 -1.59 -68.19 -0.37
CA GLU A 175 -2.02 -66.93 0.22
C GLU A 175 -1.18 -65.75 -0.31
N ALA A 176 0.15 -65.91 -0.38
CA ALA A 176 1.05 -64.93 -1.00
C ALA A 176 0.68 -64.69 -2.47
N LYS A 177 0.36 -65.75 -3.23
CA LYS A 177 -0.10 -65.62 -4.62
C LYS A 177 -1.41 -64.83 -4.75
N PHE A 178 -2.38 -65.06 -3.85
CA PHE A 178 -3.62 -64.29 -3.81
C PHE A 178 -3.36 -62.81 -3.48
N LEU A 179 -2.56 -62.55 -2.45
CA LEU A 179 -2.16 -61.20 -2.04
C LEU A 179 -1.43 -60.44 -3.14
N ALA A 180 -0.60 -61.11 -3.93
CA ALA A 180 0.08 -60.49 -5.08
C ALA A 180 -0.93 -59.98 -6.13
N GLU A 181 -1.97 -60.75 -6.43
CA GLU A 181 -3.04 -60.33 -7.35
C GLU A 181 -3.93 -59.23 -6.74
N GLN A 182 -4.17 -59.28 -5.43
CA GLN A 182 -4.86 -58.21 -4.71
C GLN A 182 -4.09 -56.89 -4.73
N ILE A 183 -2.77 -56.93 -4.52
CA ILE A 183 -1.88 -55.76 -4.60
C ILE A 183 -1.98 -55.12 -5.99
N LYS A 184 -1.91 -55.90 -7.07
CA LYS A 184 -2.06 -55.39 -8.45
C LYS A 184 -3.41 -54.68 -8.65
N LEU A 185 -4.49 -55.26 -8.14
CA LEU A 185 -5.82 -54.65 -8.21
C LEU A 185 -5.88 -53.33 -7.43
N LEU A 186 -5.31 -53.28 -6.22
CA LEU A 186 -5.27 -52.09 -5.37
C LEU A 186 -4.40 -50.98 -5.98
N GLU A 187 -3.25 -51.32 -6.55
CA GLU A 187 -2.38 -50.36 -7.24
C GLU A 187 -3.08 -49.73 -8.44
N ALA A 188 -3.73 -50.54 -9.28
CA ALA A 188 -4.51 -50.03 -10.41
C ALA A 188 -5.63 -49.08 -9.96
N ARG A 189 -6.35 -49.44 -8.89
CA ARG A 189 -7.39 -48.59 -8.30
C ARG A 189 -6.84 -47.30 -7.71
N LEU A 190 -5.70 -47.35 -7.03
CA LEU A 190 -5.06 -46.18 -6.44
C LEU A 190 -4.61 -45.17 -7.51
N VAL A 191 -4.06 -45.65 -8.63
CA VAL A 191 -3.69 -44.79 -9.76
C VAL A 191 -4.91 -44.07 -10.33
N ILE A 192 -6.01 -44.80 -10.54
CA ILE A 192 -7.28 -44.21 -11.01
C ILE A 192 -7.82 -43.20 -9.99
N GLN A 193 -7.82 -43.53 -8.71
CA GLN A 193 -8.35 -42.66 -7.67
C GLN A 193 -7.51 -41.38 -7.52
N ASN A 194 -6.19 -41.47 -7.57
CA ASN A 194 -5.30 -40.30 -7.55
C ASN A 194 -5.54 -39.39 -8.75
N LYS A 195 -5.82 -39.96 -9.93
CA LYS A 195 -6.22 -39.18 -11.10
C LYS A 195 -7.55 -38.45 -10.87
N VAL A 196 -8.55 -39.12 -10.28
CA VAL A 196 -9.84 -38.49 -9.93
C VAL A 196 -9.66 -37.35 -8.94
N VAL A 197 -8.83 -37.53 -7.90
CA VAL A 197 -8.51 -36.46 -6.94
C VAL A 197 -7.84 -35.27 -7.64
N ALA A 198 -6.84 -35.53 -8.50
CA ALA A 198 -6.15 -34.48 -9.24
C ALA A 198 -7.08 -33.71 -10.20
N GLU A 199 -7.95 -34.42 -10.93
CA GLU A 199 -8.94 -33.80 -11.81
C GLU A 199 -9.97 -32.98 -11.04
N ALA A 200 -10.44 -33.46 -9.88
CA ALA A 200 -11.36 -32.72 -9.02
C ALA A 200 -10.71 -31.42 -8.51
N SER A 201 -9.47 -31.49 -8.00
CA SER A 201 -8.73 -30.31 -7.57
C SER A 201 -8.48 -29.32 -8.72
N ALA A 202 -8.11 -29.81 -9.91
CA ALA A 202 -7.92 -28.99 -11.09
C ALA A 202 -9.22 -28.30 -11.53
N ARG A 203 -10.37 -29.00 -11.52
CA ARG A 203 -11.69 -28.42 -11.82
C ARG A 203 -12.06 -27.34 -10.81
N THR A 204 -11.84 -27.55 -9.51
CA THR A 204 -12.11 -26.53 -8.50
C THR A 204 -11.23 -25.29 -8.67
N ALA A 205 -9.94 -25.47 -8.99
CA ALA A 205 -9.03 -24.37 -9.26
C ALA A 205 -9.42 -23.60 -10.53
N ALA A 206 -9.76 -24.31 -11.61
CA ALA A 206 -10.22 -23.71 -12.86
C ALA A 206 -11.54 -22.94 -12.68
N ALA A 207 -12.49 -23.48 -11.92
CA ALA A 207 -13.74 -22.79 -11.60
C ALA A 207 -13.50 -21.51 -10.77
N ALA A 208 -12.59 -21.55 -9.80
CA ALA A 208 -12.20 -20.38 -9.02
C ALA A 208 -11.53 -19.31 -9.90
N GLN A 209 -10.63 -19.72 -10.81
CA GLN A 209 -9.99 -18.83 -11.77
C GLN A 209 -10.99 -18.23 -12.76
N ALA A 210 -11.90 -19.03 -13.31
CA ALA A 210 -12.95 -18.56 -14.22
C ALA A 210 -13.87 -17.56 -13.53
N LYS A 211 -14.25 -17.80 -12.26
CA LYS A 211 -15.02 -16.85 -11.46
C LYS A 211 -14.25 -15.54 -11.24
N ALA A 212 -12.98 -15.61 -10.85
CA ALA A 212 -12.14 -14.43 -10.68
C ALA A 212 -11.96 -13.64 -12.00
N GLN A 213 -11.84 -14.34 -13.14
CA GLN A 213 -11.76 -13.71 -14.45
C GLN A 213 -13.09 -13.08 -14.87
N ALA A 214 -14.23 -13.73 -14.62
CA ALA A 214 -15.56 -13.18 -14.84
C ALA A 214 -15.79 -11.92 -13.99
N ASP A 215 -15.36 -11.91 -12.73
CA ASP A 215 -15.45 -10.73 -11.84
C ASP A 215 -14.54 -9.59 -12.33
N ARG A 216 -13.33 -9.89 -12.81
CA ARG A 216 -12.44 -8.91 -13.47
C ARG A 216 -13.06 -8.35 -14.76
N GLN A 217 -13.68 -9.19 -15.59
CA GLN A 217 -14.36 -8.75 -16.80
C GLN A 217 -15.61 -7.91 -16.48
N ARG A 218 -16.39 -8.29 -15.47
CA ARG A 218 -17.56 -7.52 -15.02
C ARG A 218 -17.16 -6.15 -14.49
N THR A 219 -16.11 -6.08 -13.66
CA THR A 219 -15.58 -4.81 -13.16
C THR A 219 -14.98 -3.95 -14.28
N ALA A 220 -14.24 -4.55 -15.22
CA ALA A 220 -13.76 -3.87 -16.43
C ALA A 220 -14.91 -3.35 -17.31
N ALA A 221 -15.97 -4.13 -17.52
CA ALA A 221 -17.15 -3.73 -18.28
C ALA A 221 -17.93 -2.61 -17.59
N ILE A 222 -18.05 -2.63 -16.26
CA ILE A 222 -18.63 -1.53 -15.48
C ILE A 222 -17.78 -0.26 -15.65
N LYS A 223 -16.45 -0.37 -15.56
CA LYS A 223 -15.52 0.74 -15.77
C LYS A 223 -15.60 1.29 -17.19
N ALA A 224 -15.64 0.42 -18.21
CA ALA A 224 -15.80 0.78 -19.61
C ALA A 224 -17.15 1.45 -19.88
N ARG A 225 -18.25 0.95 -19.30
CA ARG A 225 -19.58 1.59 -19.40
C ARG A 225 -19.61 2.96 -18.73
N LYS A 226 -18.94 3.13 -17.58
CA LYS A 226 -18.77 4.43 -16.93
C LYS A 226 -17.94 5.39 -17.81
N ALA A 227 -16.85 4.90 -18.40
CA ALA A 227 -16.00 5.67 -19.31
C ALA A 227 -16.76 6.09 -20.58
N ALA A 228 -17.48 5.17 -21.23
CA ALA A 228 -18.30 5.46 -22.41
C ALA A 228 -19.43 6.48 -22.10
N LYS A 229 -20.07 6.40 -20.92
CA LYS A 229 -21.03 7.42 -20.48
C LYS A 229 -20.37 8.78 -20.26
N ALA A 230 -19.16 8.81 -19.69
CA ALA A 230 -18.41 10.04 -19.49
C ALA A 230 -17.97 10.65 -20.83
N GLU A 231 -17.53 9.82 -21.77
CA GLU A 231 -17.16 10.22 -23.13
C GLU A 231 -18.36 10.72 -23.93
N ALA A 232 -19.51 10.03 -23.86
CA ALA A 232 -20.77 10.51 -24.46
C ALA A 232 -21.18 11.88 -23.89
N LYS A 233 -21.03 12.10 -22.58
CA LYS A 233 -21.26 13.42 -21.96
C LYS A 233 -20.25 14.47 -22.44
N ARG A 234 -18.97 14.13 -22.58
CA ARG A 234 -17.93 15.01 -23.14
C ARG A 234 -18.24 15.38 -24.60
N ASN A 235 -18.63 14.42 -25.42
CA ASN A 235 -18.98 14.63 -26.82
C ASN A 235 -20.27 15.46 -26.96
N ALA A 236 -21.28 15.23 -26.12
CA ALA A 236 -22.47 16.08 -26.07
C ALA A 236 -22.14 17.52 -25.64
N LYS A 237 -21.26 17.69 -24.63
CA LYS A 237 -20.79 19.02 -24.19
C LYS A 237 -19.97 19.70 -25.29
N ARG A 238 -19.07 18.99 -25.98
CA ARG A 238 -18.31 19.49 -27.13
C ARG A 238 -19.22 19.93 -28.27
N ARG A 239 -20.24 19.14 -28.64
CA ARG A 239 -21.24 19.53 -29.64
C ARG A 239 -22.04 20.75 -29.23
N ARG A 240 -22.40 20.88 -27.94
CA ARG A 240 -23.11 22.06 -27.40
C ARG A 240 -22.23 23.31 -27.42
N ILE A 241 -20.93 23.17 -27.10
CA ILE A 241 -19.95 24.27 -27.19
C ILE A 241 -19.69 24.64 -28.65
N ALA A 242 -19.52 23.68 -29.55
CA ALA A 242 -19.33 23.91 -30.98
C ALA A 242 -20.56 24.58 -31.62
N ALA A 243 -21.78 24.17 -31.24
CA ALA A 243 -23.01 24.81 -31.69
C ALA A 243 -23.13 26.25 -31.17
N LYS A 244 -22.75 26.50 -29.90
CA LYS A 244 -22.68 27.86 -29.34
C LYS A 244 -21.56 28.70 -29.97
N ALA A 245 -20.43 28.09 -30.34
CA ALA A 245 -19.32 28.76 -31.00
C ALA A 245 -19.66 29.11 -32.46
N ALA A 246 -20.37 28.23 -33.17
CA ALA A 246 -20.90 28.49 -34.50
C ALA A 246 -21.98 29.59 -34.48
N GLN A 247 -22.83 29.62 -33.44
CA GLN A 247 -23.73 30.77 -33.20
C GLN A 247 -22.97 32.06 -32.93
N ARG A 248 -21.92 32.05 -32.09
CA ARG A 248 -21.08 33.22 -31.81
C ARG A 248 -20.25 33.67 -33.02
N GLN A 249 -19.83 32.76 -33.90
CA GLN A 249 -19.11 33.07 -35.14
C GLN A 249 -20.01 33.67 -36.23
N ALA A 250 -21.32 33.46 -36.16
CA ALA A 250 -22.29 34.16 -37.00
C ALA A 250 -22.61 35.58 -36.51
N GLU A 251 -22.17 35.97 -35.30
CA GLU A 251 -22.61 37.21 -34.63
C GLU A 251 -21.56 38.32 -34.51
N ILE A 252 -20.33 38.21 -35.03
CA ILE A 252 -19.34 39.30 -34.83
C ILE A 252 -18.41 39.53 -36.04
N PRO A 253 -18.45 40.73 -36.68
CA PRO A 253 -17.28 41.34 -37.31
C PRO A 253 -16.45 42.13 -36.29
N GLU A 254 -15.12 42.05 -36.47
CA GLU A 254 -14.04 42.91 -35.95
C GLU A 254 -13.97 43.25 -34.44
N ALA A 255 -13.05 42.57 -33.73
CA ALA A 255 -12.10 43.22 -32.81
C ALA A 255 -10.98 42.22 -32.43
N ARG A 256 -9.78 42.45 -32.95
CA ARG A 256 -8.53 41.83 -32.46
C ARG A 256 -8.03 42.65 -31.26
N LYS A 257 -7.69 41.98 -30.15
CA LYS A 257 -6.50 42.25 -29.30
C LYS A 257 -6.20 41.02 -28.41
N PRO A 258 -4.93 40.79 -28.02
CA PRO A 258 -4.43 39.50 -27.54
C PRO A 258 -4.75 39.28 -26.05
N VAL A 259 -5.11 38.05 -25.68
CA VAL A 259 -5.26 37.62 -24.30
C VAL A 259 -3.89 37.22 -23.75
N LEU A 260 -3.19 38.18 -23.17
CA LEU A 260 -2.26 37.96 -22.06
C LEU A 260 -3.03 38.40 -20.81
N ALA A 261 -3.20 37.53 -19.81
CA ALA A 261 -3.50 37.81 -18.39
C ALA A 261 -4.48 36.77 -17.82
N ALA A 262 -3.96 35.89 -16.96
CA ALA A 262 -4.72 35.24 -15.89
C ALA A 262 -3.72 34.65 -14.89
N THR A 263 -3.11 35.47 -14.03
CA THR A 263 -2.33 34.97 -12.88
C THR A 263 -2.16 35.96 -11.72
N THR A 264 -2.59 37.22 -11.85
CA THR A 264 -2.55 38.22 -10.77
C THR A 264 -3.94 38.38 -10.16
N ARG A 265 -4.20 37.75 -9.01
CA ARG A 265 -5.35 38.10 -8.17
C ARG A 265 -4.94 39.26 -7.25
N PRO A 266 -5.56 40.45 -7.35
CA PRO A 266 -5.15 41.57 -6.54
C PRO A 266 -5.53 41.37 -5.06
N VAL A 267 -4.65 41.76 -4.15
CA VAL A 267 -4.96 41.86 -2.72
C VAL A 267 -5.60 43.21 -2.49
N LEU A 268 -6.83 43.23 -1.95
CA LEU A 268 -7.54 44.45 -1.59
C LEU A 268 -7.19 44.84 -0.15
N ALA A 269 -6.56 45.99 0.04
CA ALA A 269 -6.26 46.55 1.35
C ALA A 269 -6.97 47.91 1.53
N SER A 270 -7.69 48.07 2.64
CA SER A 270 -8.29 49.35 3.06
C SER A 270 -7.61 49.78 4.36
N ALA A 271 -6.45 50.41 4.25
CA ALA A 271 -5.59 50.73 5.39
C ALA A 271 -5.39 52.24 5.61
N ALA A 272 -6.20 53.11 4.99
CA ALA A 272 -5.93 54.54 5.01
C ALA A 272 -5.98 55.18 6.42
N ILE A 273 -6.60 54.52 7.40
CA ILE A 273 -6.80 55.04 8.77
C ILE A 273 -6.29 54.07 9.85
N ALA A 274 -6.19 52.77 9.56
CA ALA A 274 -5.82 51.75 10.54
C ALA A 274 -5.09 50.57 9.87
N PRO A 275 -4.32 49.75 10.63
CA PRO A 275 -3.74 48.52 10.13
C PRO A 275 -4.81 47.61 9.53
N ALA A 276 -4.53 47.09 8.34
CA ALA A 276 -5.39 46.15 7.64
C ALA A 276 -4.67 44.82 7.45
N LEU A 277 -5.39 43.74 7.72
CA LEU A 277 -4.99 42.40 7.31
C LEU A 277 -5.81 42.01 6.08
N SER A 278 -5.18 41.35 5.11
CA SER A 278 -5.86 40.80 3.93
C SER A 278 -5.34 39.40 3.60
N VAL A 279 -6.15 38.59 2.93
CA VAL A 279 -5.78 37.26 2.41
C VAL A 279 -6.05 37.22 0.90
N ILE A 280 -5.34 36.38 0.15
CA ILE A 280 -5.63 36.19 -1.28
C ILE A 280 -7.11 35.79 -1.47
N GLY A 281 -7.87 36.64 -2.17
CA GLY A 281 -9.28 36.37 -2.49
C GLY A 281 -10.31 37.05 -1.58
N GLY A 282 -9.91 37.82 -0.57
CA GLY A 282 -10.82 38.62 0.26
C GLY A 282 -10.11 39.62 1.17
N SER A 283 -10.75 40.76 1.44
CA SER A 283 -10.31 41.71 2.46
C SER A 283 -10.99 41.41 3.78
N PHE A 284 -10.27 41.52 4.89
CA PHE A 284 -10.94 41.72 6.18
C PHE A 284 -11.34 43.20 6.24
N ALA A 285 -12.64 43.50 6.18
CA ALA A 285 -13.12 44.70 6.84
C ALA A 285 -13.05 44.38 8.35
N ALA A 286 -11.88 44.60 8.95
CA ALA A 286 -11.75 44.44 10.39
C ALA A 286 -12.79 45.35 11.04
N ASP A 287 -13.64 44.77 11.89
CA ASP A 287 -14.50 45.54 12.79
C ASP A 287 -13.61 46.60 13.49
N GLN A 288 -14.10 47.83 13.68
CA GLN A 288 -13.30 48.94 14.23
C GLN A 288 -12.61 48.53 15.56
N VAL A 289 -13.24 47.64 16.32
CA VAL A 289 -12.71 47.06 17.56
C VAL A 289 -11.46 46.21 17.31
N ILE A 290 -11.46 45.38 16.27
CA ILE A 290 -10.33 44.50 15.92
C ILE A 290 -9.18 45.32 15.34
N ALA A 291 -9.48 46.28 14.46
CA ALA A 291 -8.47 47.17 13.89
C ALA A 291 -7.73 47.95 14.98
N LEU A 292 -8.48 48.50 15.96
CA LEU A 292 -7.89 49.21 17.11
C LEU A 292 -7.02 48.30 17.98
N ALA A 293 -7.42 47.04 18.17
CA ALA A 293 -6.67 46.09 18.98
C ALA A 293 -5.34 45.69 18.30
N ILE A 294 -5.34 45.55 16.97
CA ILE A 294 -4.11 45.34 16.18
C ILE A 294 -3.19 46.56 16.28
N THR A 295 -3.72 47.78 16.12
CA THR A 295 -2.94 49.03 16.27
C THR A 295 -2.26 49.10 17.63
N ASN A 296 -3.00 48.84 18.70
CA ASN A 296 -2.45 48.90 20.06
C ASN A 296 -1.36 47.85 20.29
N ALA A 297 -1.53 46.64 19.76
CA ALA A 297 -0.54 45.57 19.88
C ALA A 297 0.75 45.91 19.13
N LEU A 298 0.66 46.39 17.89
CA LEU A 298 1.81 46.80 17.08
C LEU A 298 2.54 47.98 17.70
N ARG A 299 1.83 49.01 18.16
CA ARG A 299 2.41 50.18 18.81
C ARG A 299 3.13 49.81 20.12
N ALA A 300 2.51 48.95 20.93
CA ALA A 300 3.13 48.46 22.17
C ALA A 300 4.39 47.63 21.87
N ALA A 301 4.37 46.78 20.85
CA ALA A 301 5.53 46.00 20.43
C ALA A 301 6.66 46.88 19.88
N ALA A 302 6.35 47.88 19.04
CA ALA A 302 7.32 48.83 18.51
C ALA A 302 7.99 49.64 19.64
N ALA A 303 7.20 50.18 20.58
CA ALA A 303 7.75 50.92 21.72
C ALA A 303 8.63 50.03 22.62
N ALA A 304 8.14 48.84 22.97
CA ALA A 304 8.87 47.93 23.85
C ALA A 304 10.18 47.42 23.23
N VAL A 305 10.21 47.18 21.91
CA VAL A 305 11.41 46.67 21.24
C VAL A 305 12.48 47.76 21.07
N ILE A 306 12.05 49.02 20.84
CA ILE A 306 12.95 50.19 20.81
C ILE A 306 13.59 50.42 22.18
N ASP A 307 12.82 50.36 23.27
CA ASP A 307 13.35 50.48 24.65
C ASP A 307 14.32 49.34 25.00
N THR A 308 14.09 48.14 24.45
CA THR A 308 14.92 46.95 24.70
C THR A 308 16.32 47.06 24.06
N LEU A 309 16.44 47.69 22.88
CA LEU A 309 17.73 48.02 22.26
C LEU A 309 18.59 48.98 23.10
N ILE A 310 17.97 49.88 23.87
CA ILE A 310 18.68 50.81 24.75
C ILE A 310 19.31 50.07 25.95
N THR A 311 18.74 48.91 26.32
CA THR A 311 19.11 48.15 27.53
C THR A 311 20.06 46.99 27.25
N LEU A 312 20.00 46.39 26.05
CA LEU A 312 20.90 45.31 25.62
C LEU A 312 22.26 45.88 25.23
N ALA A 313 23.31 45.55 25.98
CA ALA A 313 24.69 45.87 25.63
C ALA A 313 25.18 44.98 24.45
N GLY A 314 24.71 45.23 23.22
CA GLY A 314 25.17 44.54 22.02
C GLY A 314 24.30 44.77 20.77
N PRO A 315 24.83 44.48 19.56
CA PRO A 315 24.15 44.73 18.27
C PRO A 315 23.05 43.71 17.92
N ALA A 316 22.56 42.93 18.90
CA ALA A 316 21.60 41.87 18.63
C ALA A 316 20.21 42.47 18.38
N ALA A 317 19.63 42.21 17.20
CA ALA A 317 18.22 42.53 16.98
C ALA A 317 17.36 41.74 17.98
N ALA A 318 16.29 42.38 18.44
CA ALA A 318 15.26 41.79 19.28
C ALA A 318 13.91 41.98 18.60
N GLY A 319 12.98 41.06 18.78
CA GLY A 319 11.63 41.17 18.24
C GLY A 319 10.56 40.78 19.25
N ILE A 320 9.40 41.41 19.14
CA ILE A 320 8.24 41.13 19.99
C ILE A 320 7.11 40.61 19.11
N THR A 321 6.63 39.40 19.43
CA THR A 321 5.45 38.84 18.73
C THR A 321 4.26 39.75 18.99
N ALA A 322 3.64 40.25 17.92
CA ALA A 322 2.52 41.19 18.01
C ALA A 322 1.17 40.50 17.78
N LEU A 323 1.11 39.56 16.84
CA LEU A 323 -0.15 38.96 16.36
C LEU A 323 0.06 37.49 16.00
N VAL A 324 -0.95 36.65 16.28
CA VAL A 324 -1.00 35.26 15.83
C VAL A 324 -2.33 35.01 15.14
N TYR A 325 -2.29 34.54 13.90
CA TYR A 325 -3.45 34.19 13.11
C TYR A 325 -3.52 32.69 12.91
N THR A 326 -4.71 32.08 13.05
CA THR A 326 -4.91 30.66 12.75
C THR A 326 -5.77 30.51 11.50
N SER A 327 -5.28 29.78 10.49
CA SER A 327 -6.09 29.35 9.34
C SER A 327 -6.85 28.06 9.67
N GLU A 328 -8.11 27.96 9.23
CA GLU A 328 -8.88 26.71 9.22
C GLU A 328 -8.49 25.77 8.07
N LEU A 329 -7.87 26.30 6.99
CA LEU A 329 -7.59 25.56 5.75
C LEU A 329 -6.11 25.16 5.57
N GLY A 330 -5.20 25.63 6.43
CA GLY A 330 -3.77 25.31 6.38
C GLY A 330 -2.88 26.45 5.86
N ASN A 331 -1.61 26.15 5.64
CA ASN A 331 -0.45 27.03 5.45
C ASN A 331 -0.31 27.62 4.03
N GLY A 332 -1.28 27.36 3.14
CA GLY A 332 -1.30 27.92 1.78
C GLY A 332 -1.81 29.36 1.67
N ASP A 333 -2.37 29.93 2.74
CA ASP A 333 -2.92 31.29 2.73
C ASP A 333 -1.81 32.33 2.85
N LEU A 334 -1.65 33.17 1.82
CA LEU A 334 -0.80 34.36 1.90
C LEU A 334 -1.56 35.46 2.65
N TYR A 335 -1.10 35.75 3.86
CA TYR A 335 -1.54 36.90 4.66
C TYR A 335 -0.71 38.13 4.31
N VAL A 336 -1.39 39.27 4.24
CA VAL A 336 -0.77 40.57 4.02
C VAL A 336 -1.14 41.45 5.20
N LEU A 337 -0.14 41.98 5.89
CA LEU A 337 -0.31 42.98 6.94
C LEU A 337 0.14 44.33 6.39
N SER A 338 -0.78 45.29 6.30
CA SER A 338 -0.50 46.68 5.93
C SER A 338 -0.73 47.58 7.13
N VAL A 339 0.29 48.34 7.53
CA VAL A 339 0.27 49.20 8.71
C VAL A 339 0.57 50.63 8.29
N PRO A 340 -0.22 51.65 8.71
CA PRO A 340 0.17 53.04 8.54
C PRO A 340 1.57 53.26 9.12
N LEU A 341 2.49 53.83 8.34
CA LEU A 341 3.89 53.95 8.73
C LEU A 341 4.06 54.74 10.05
N SER A 342 3.18 55.71 10.29
CA SER A 342 3.14 56.50 11.52
C SER A 342 2.91 55.69 12.80
N GLU A 343 2.35 54.46 12.70
CA GLU A 343 2.16 53.58 13.85
C GLU A 343 3.44 52.85 14.27
N LEU A 344 4.41 52.73 13.36
CA LEU A 344 5.67 52.02 13.56
C LEU A 344 6.87 52.97 13.68
N ALA A 345 6.82 54.08 12.94
CA ALA A 345 7.86 55.11 12.89
C ALA A 345 7.21 56.51 12.89
N PRO A 346 6.60 56.94 14.01
CA PRO A 346 5.92 58.24 14.11
C PRO A 346 6.86 59.43 13.87
N ASP A 347 8.15 59.28 14.20
CA ASP A 347 9.17 60.31 14.06
C ASP A 347 9.90 60.27 12.71
N ASN A 348 9.41 59.49 11.73
CA ASN A 348 10.04 59.43 10.42
C ASN A 348 9.90 60.78 9.69
N THR A 349 11.04 61.40 9.37
CA THR A 349 11.11 62.70 8.66
C THR A 349 11.56 62.57 7.20
N ASP A 350 11.75 61.35 6.69
CA ASP A 350 12.21 61.11 5.32
C ASP A 350 11.21 61.65 4.27
N ASP A 351 11.73 62.22 3.17
CA ASP A 351 10.92 62.55 2.00
C ASP A 351 10.60 61.27 1.20
N LEU A 352 9.62 60.53 1.69
CA LEU A 352 9.20 59.25 1.12
C LEU A 352 8.74 59.38 -0.35
N HIS A 353 8.21 60.52 -0.76
CA HIS A 353 7.83 60.75 -2.16
C HIS A 353 9.05 60.80 -3.07
N ALA A 354 10.09 61.57 -2.70
CA ALA A 354 11.33 61.63 -3.46
C ALA A 354 12.06 60.26 -3.51
N ILE A 355 12.05 59.51 -2.40
CA ILE A 355 12.60 58.15 -2.34
C ILE A 355 11.81 57.21 -3.24
N ALA A 356 10.47 57.26 -3.22
CA ALA A 356 9.62 56.44 -4.08
C ALA A 356 9.86 56.72 -5.57
N THR A 357 9.99 58.00 -5.96
CA THR A 357 10.27 58.40 -7.35
C THR A 357 11.63 57.89 -7.84
N SER A 358 12.65 57.90 -6.97
CA SER A 358 13.98 57.36 -7.26
C SER A 358 14.09 55.84 -7.08
N ARG A 359 13.01 55.18 -6.65
CA ARG A 359 12.95 53.75 -6.31
C ARG A 359 13.93 53.33 -5.21
N GLY A 360 14.26 54.24 -4.31
CA GLY A 360 15.19 54.03 -3.21
C GLY A 360 14.60 53.29 -2.00
N GLU A 361 15.36 53.31 -0.91
CA GLU A 361 15.06 52.67 0.37
C GLU A 361 15.09 53.71 1.50
N THR A 362 14.23 53.54 2.52
CA THR A 362 14.23 54.34 3.76
C THR A 362 14.76 53.49 4.90
N HIS A 363 15.38 54.12 5.91
CA HIS A 363 15.84 53.42 7.11
C HIS A 363 14.77 53.51 8.20
N LEU A 364 14.16 52.39 8.56
CA LEU A 364 13.17 52.33 9.63
C LEU A 364 13.80 51.81 10.93
N PRO A 365 13.34 52.31 12.10
CA PRO A 365 13.81 51.86 13.43
C PRO A 365 13.24 50.49 13.85
N VAL A 366 12.23 50.01 13.13
CA VAL A 366 11.64 48.68 13.29
C VAL A 366 11.35 48.05 11.93
N ALA A 367 11.47 46.73 11.85
CA ALA A 367 11.06 45.91 10.73
C ALA A 367 9.90 44.99 11.12
N LEU A 368 9.00 44.73 10.17
CA LEU A 368 7.97 43.72 10.33
C LEU A 368 8.46 42.39 9.78
N GLY A 369 8.26 41.32 10.54
CA GLY A 369 8.56 39.95 10.13
C GLY A 369 7.33 39.06 10.22
N SER A 370 7.40 37.94 9.52
CA SER A 370 6.38 36.89 9.62
C SER A 370 7.00 35.51 9.75
N ARG A 371 6.31 34.60 10.42
CA ARG A 371 6.63 33.17 10.40
C ARG A 371 5.35 32.36 10.37
N THR A 372 5.32 31.36 9.51
CA THR A 372 4.22 30.39 9.47
C THR A 372 4.68 29.10 10.15
N ILE A 373 3.85 28.56 11.05
CA ILE A 373 4.08 27.32 11.80
C ILE A 373 2.78 26.53 11.77
N ALA A 374 2.80 25.34 11.17
CA ALA A 374 1.58 24.54 10.97
C ALA A 374 0.45 25.39 10.38
N ASN A 375 -0.68 25.54 11.08
CA ASN A 375 -1.82 26.34 10.63
C ASN A 375 -1.82 27.78 11.17
N LYS A 376 -0.68 28.30 11.66
CA LYS A 376 -0.59 29.62 12.29
C LYS A 376 0.41 30.53 11.60
N THR A 377 0.03 31.79 11.42
CA THR A 377 0.90 32.88 10.95
C THR A 377 1.14 33.86 12.08
N GLU A 378 2.39 34.00 12.50
CA GLU A 378 2.83 34.99 13.49
C GLU A 378 3.40 36.21 12.79
N PHE A 379 2.98 37.41 13.20
CA PHE A 379 3.64 38.67 12.83
C PHE A 379 4.43 39.21 14.03
N ILE A 380 5.65 39.63 13.76
CA ILE A 380 6.60 40.14 14.77
C ILE A 380 7.04 41.56 14.40
N VAL A 381 7.24 42.40 15.41
CA VAL A 381 7.93 43.70 15.26
C VAL A 381 9.34 43.52 15.80
N ALA A 382 10.36 43.70 14.94
CA ALA A 382 11.76 43.59 15.32
C ALA A 382 12.46 44.94 15.27
N ALA A 383 13.29 45.24 16.25
CA ALA A 383 14.11 46.43 16.22
C ALA A 383 15.28 46.26 15.26
N THR A 384 15.60 47.33 14.54
CA THR A 384 16.63 47.34 13.50
C THR A 384 17.81 48.20 13.96
N PRO A 385 18.93 47.60 14.36
CA PRO A 385 20.17 48.35 14.59
C PRO A 385 20.51 49.17 13.34
N ALA A 386 21.08 50.37 13.51
CA ALA A 386 21.34 51.31 12.41
C ALA A 386 22.17 50.72 11.25
N ASP A 387 23.06 49.77 11.55
CA ASP A 387 23.92 49.08 10.57
C ASP A 387 23.31 47.79 10.00
N SER A 388 22.09 47.43 10.40
CA SER A 388 21.42 46.20 9.96
C SER A 388 20.84 46.35 8.56
N THR A 389 20.98 45.31 7.73
CA THR A 389 20.28 45.22 6.44
C THR A 389 18.76 45.20 6.61
N LEU A 390 18.25 44.77 7.78
CA LEU A 390 16.83 44.80 8.13
C LEU A 390 16.26 46.22 8.24
N ALA A 391 17.12 47.23 8.47
CA ALA A 391 16.69 48.63 8.58
C ALA A 391 16.28 49.22 7.21
N LYS A 392 16.79 48.67 6.11
CA LYS A 392 16.59 49.20 4.75
C LYS A 392 15.30 48.66 4.15
N VAL A 393 14.30 49.54 4.01
CA VAL A 393 12.99 49.17 3.48
C VAL A 393 12.74 49.89 2.15
N PRO A 394 12.44 49.17 1.06
CA PRO A 394 12.13 49.79 -0.23
C PRO A 394 10.89 50.68 -0.17
N VAL A 395 10.94 51.83 -0.83
CA VAL A 395 9.78 52.75 -0.95
C VAL A 395 9.24 52.72 -2.38
N ARG A 396 7.92 52.69 -2.52
CA ARG A 396 7.20 52.47 -3.79
C ARG A 396 6.05 53.46 -3.95
N LEU A 397 5.87 53.97 -5.17
CA LEU A 397 4.79 54.89 -5.51
C LEU A 397 3.57 54.10 -6.02
N ALA A 398 2.40 54.33 -5.42
CA ALA A 398 1.14 53.80 -5.91
C ALA A 398 0.63 54.60 -7.13
N THR A 399 0.04 53.91 -8.10
CA THR A 399 -0.56 54.52 -9.29
C THR A 399 -2.07 54.34 -9.27
N PHE A 400 -2.83 55.41 -9.48
CA PHE A 400 -4.29 55.35 -9.54
C PHE A 400 -4.77 54.77 -10.88
N ASP A 401 -5.64 53.76 -10.80
CA ASP A 401 -6.37 53.24 -11.96
C ASP A 401 -7.80 53.81 -11.98
N PRO A 402 -8.12 54.74 -12.90
CA PRO A 402 -9.42 55.39 -12.96
C PRO A 402 -10.54 54.48 -13.48
N GLN A 403 -10.25 53.35 -14.14
CA GLN A 403 -11.30 52.44 -14.60
C GLN A 403 -11.84 51.57 -13.47
N GLU A 404 -10.94 51.14 -12.59
CA GLU A 404 -11.24 50.27 -11.46
C GLU A 404 -11.45 51.07 -10.16
N ASN A 405 -11.14 52.37 -10.16
CA ASN A 405 -11.17 53.26 -9.00
C ASN A 405 -10.34 52.71 -7.81
N ILE A 406 -9.13 52.22 -8.10
CA ILE A 406 -8.20 51.64 -7.12
C ILE A 406 -6.77 52.11 -7.35
N TYR A 407 -5.99 52.23 -6.28
CA TYR A 407 -4.54 52.42 -6.36
C TYR A 407 -3.83 51.08 -6.52
N LYS A 408 -2.81 51.00 -7.38
CA LYS A 408 -2.00 49.80 -7.64
C LYS A 408 -0.53 50.04 -7.30
N SER A 409 0.12 49.06 -6.69
CA SER A 409 1.58 49.01 -6.52
C SER A 409 2.07 47.58 -6.71
N HIS A 410 3.26 47.45 -7.28
CA HIS A 410 3.88 46.17 -7.62
C HIS A 410 5.16 45.99 -6.81
N SER A 411 5.36 44.77 -6.28
CA SER A 411 6.66 44.36 -5.75
C SER A 411 7.63 44.04 -6.89
N GLN A 412 8.93 44.35 -6.73
CA GLN A 412 9.96 43.94 -7.70
C GLN A 412 10.30 42.45 -7.60
N ASP A 413 10.11 41.84 -6.42
CA ASP A 413 10.37 40.40 -6.18
C ASP A 413 9.16 39.52 -6.52
N ALA A 414 8.06 40.12 -6.96
CA ALA A 414 6.85 39.42 -7.36
C ALA A 414 6.29 40.02 -8.65
N GLU A 415 6.72 39.51 -9.81
CA GLU A 415 6.03 39.71 -11.08
C GLU A 415 4.56 39.17 -11.07
N SER A 416 4.03 38.71 -9.94
CA SER A 416 2.72 38.04 -9.85
C SER A 416 1.78 38.52 -8.74
N ILE A 417 2.16 39.48 -7.88
CA ILE A 417 1.26 40.00 -6.83
C ILE A 417 1.16 41.53 -6.96
N GLY A 418 0.09 42.00 -7.62
CA GLY A 418 -0.29 43.41 -7.57
C GLY A 418 -1.13 43.66 -6.32
N ILE A 419 -0.72 44.61 -5.47
CA ILE A 419 -1.58 45.07 -4.38
C ILE A 419 -2.49 46.17 -4.93
N THR A 420 -3.77 46.12 -4.56
CA THR A 420 -4.75 47.15 -4.87
C THR A 420 -5.32 47.76 -3.59
N TRP A 421 -5.38 49.07 -3.51
CA TRP A 421 -6.04 49.78 -2.41
C TRP A 421 -7.27 50.51 -2.92
N THR A 422 -8.38 50.34 -2.22
CA THR A 422 -9.61 51.10 -2.50
C THR A 422 -9.49 52.47 -1.83
N PRO A 423 -9.74 53.58 -2.55
CA PRO A 423 -9.79 54.91 -1.95
C PRO A 423 -10.85 54.96 -0.85
N VAL A 424 -10.51 55.54 0.31
CA VAL A 424 -11.53 55.87 1.31
C VAL A 424 -12.35 57.03 0.76
N VAL A 425 -13.66 56.81 0.60
CA VAL A 425 -14.60 57.92 0.40
C VAL A 425 -14.65 58.68 1.72
N THR A 426 -13.97 59.82 1.80
CA THR A 426 -14.15 60.77 2.91
C THR A 426 -15.57 61.29 2.85
N THR A 427 -16.37 60.98 3.86
CA THR A 427 -17.76 61.45 3.99
C THR A 427 -17.80 62.92 4.40
N ASP A 428 -17.44 63.82 3.50
CA ASP A 428 -17.69 65.26 3.68
C ASP A 428 -18.87 65.77 2.84
N ASN A 429 -19.54 64.89 2.09
CA ASN A 429 -20.80 65.24 1.45
C ASN A 429 -21.98 64.73 2.29
N VAL A 430 -22.53 65.63 3.10
CA VAL A 430 -23.89 65.53 3.63
C VAL A 430 -24.86 65.67 2.46
N SER A 431 -24.99 64.61 1.67
CA SER A 431 -26.02 64.48 0.65
C SER A 431 -27.07 63.50 1.15
N THR A 432 -28.34 63.90 1.09
CA THR A 432 -29.51 63.11 1.50
C THR A 432 -29.93 62.04 0.48
N SER A 433 -29.06 61.67 -0.45
CA SER A 433 -29.26 60.55 -1.37
C SER A 433 -28.66 59.27 -0.78
N LEU A 434 -29.50 58.23 -0.71
CA LEU A 434 -29.13 56.86 -0.32
C LEU A 434 -27.76 56.46 -0.93
N PRO A 435 -26.85 55.85 -0.14
CA PRO A 435 -25.48 55.64 -0.61
C PRO A 435 -25.46 54.73 -1.85
N ALA A 436 -24.67 55.13 -2.84
CA ALA A 436 -24.29 54.29 -3.96
C ALA A 436 -23.62 53.01 -3.43
N SER A 437 -24.00 51.86 -3.99
CA SER A 437 -23.64 50.52 -3.50
C SER A 437 -22.16 50.40 -3.14
N ILE A 438 -21.91 50.02 -1.90
CA ILE A 438 -20.62 49.53 -1.41
C ILE A 438 -20.24 48.33 -2.29
N PRO A 439 -19.03 48.26 -2.88
CA PRO A 439 -18.57 47.07 -3.59
C PRO A 439 -18.67 45.87 -2.66
N ASP A 440 -19.22 44.76 -3.15
CA ASP A 440 -19.48 43.54 -2.40
C ASP A 440 -18.14 42.96 -1.89
N VAL A 441 -17.75 43.30 -0.65
CA VAL A 441 -16.58 42.71 0.00
C VAL A 441 -16.99 41.30 0.39
N ILE A 442 -16.36 40.29 -0.21
CA ILE A 442 -16.58 38.89 0.17
C ILE A 442 -16.13 38.73 1.62
N HIS A 443 -17.09 38.57 2.53
CA HIS A 443 -16.84 38.28 3.94
C HIS A 443 -16.23 36.88 4.07
N TYR A 444 -14.93 36.80 4.35
CA TYR A 444 -14.27 35.57 4.74
C TYR A 444 -14.33 35.39 6.26
N SER A 445 -15.07 34.38 6.73
CA SER A 445 -15.36 34.14 8.16
C SER A 445 -14.45 33.06 8.82
N GLY A 446 -13.35 32.65 8.17
CA GLY A 446 -12.61 31.42 8.53
C GLY A 446 -11.29 31.58 9.29
N ALA A 447 -10.90 32.77 9.77
CA ALA A 447 -9.64 32.96 10.51
C ALA A 447 -9.87 33.60 11.88
N ILE A 448 -9.32 32.98 12.94
CA ILE A 448 -9.35 33.51 14.30
C ILE A 448 -8.05 34.29 14.55
N LEU A 449 -8.17 35.55 14.97
CA LEU A 449 -7.05 36.39 15.40
C LEU A 449 -6.87 36.28 16.90
N GLU A 450 -5.67 35.85 17.33
CA GLU A 450 -5.24 35.91 18.73
C GLU A 450 -4.19 37.01 18.91
N ILE A 451 -4.52 38.03 19.70
CA ILE A 451 -3.54 39.01 20.16
C ILE A 451 -2.77 38.36 21.30
N LYS A 452 -1.51 37.99 21.04
CA LYS A 452 -0.63 37.41 22.03
C LYS A 452 0.41 38.45 22.46
N ALA A 453 0.33 38.87 23.72
CA ALA A 453 1.25 39.83 24.28
C ALA A 453 2.66 39.23 24.47
N GLY A 454 3.67 39.83 23.80
CA GLY A 454 4.95 40.14 24.45
C GLY A 454 6.03 39.06 24.50
N ARG A 455 6.04 38.05 23.61
CA ARG A 455 7.20 37.14 23.54
C ARG A 455 8.38 37.85 22.88
N LEU A 456 9.46 38.04 23.66
CA LEU A 456 10.75 38.58 23.21
C LEU A 456 11.56 37.47 22.56
N ASP A 457 11.94 37.67 21.29
CA ASP A 457 12.82 36.82 20.52
C ASP A 457 14.12 37.56 20.21
N THR A 458 15.26 36.96 20.51
CA THR A 458 16.59 37.48 20.17
C THR A 458 17.21 36.63 19.05
N HIS A 459 18.41 36.95 18.60
CA HIS A 459 19.15 35.99 17.77
C HIS A 459 19.57 34.77 18.64
N PRO A 460 19.47 33.53 18.12
CA PRO A 460 19.14 33.15 16.74
C PRO A 460 17.64 32.86 16.49
N GLU A 461 16.75 33.08 17.46
CA GLU A 461 15.31 32.85 17.27
C GLU A 461 14.71 33.72 16.16
N LEU A 462 15.24 34.94 15.97
CA LEU A 462 14.84 35.85 14.89
C LEU A 462 15.11 35.30 13.49
N ASP A 463 16.11 34.43 13.30
CA ASP A 463 16.45 33.83 12.00
C ASP A 463 15.32 32.93 11.45
N ARG A 464 14.31 32.64 12.28
CA ARG A 464 13.13 31.86 11.91
C ARG A 464 12.04 32.70 11.24
N TYR A 465 12.16 34.02 11.28
CA TYR A 465 11.20 34.95 10.69
C TYR A 465 11.70 35.42 9.32
N SER A 466 10.79 35.48 8.36
CA SER A 466 11.01 36.18 7.10
C SER A 466 10.74 37.66 7.33
N PHE A 467 11.79 38.46 7.24
CA PHE A 467 11.70 39.93 7.27
C PHE A 467 11.70 40.47 5.85
N GLY A 468 10.87 41.48 5.59
CA GLY A 468 10.77 42.07 4.27
C GLY A 468 9.60 43.03 4.16
N GLY A 469 9.12 43.23 2.93
CA GLY A 469 8.04 44.15 2.63
C GLY A 469 8.53 45.47 2.03
N PHE A 470 7.60 46.42 1.90
CA PHE A 470 7.90 47.75 1.33
C PHE A 470 6.94 48.81 1.87
N VAL A 471 7.38 50.07 1.81
CA VAL A 471 6.54 51.23 2.08
C VAL A 471 5.87 51.67 0.78
N THR A 472 4.55 51.74 0.78
CA THR A 472 3.75 52.32 -0.30
C THR A 472 3.42 53.77 0.02
N VAL A 473 3.74 54.66 -0.90
CA VAL A 473 3.43 56.09 -0.85
C VAL A 473 2.36 56.37 -1.91
N PHE A 474 1.31 57.08 -1.52
CA PHE A 474 0.20 57.43 -2.40
C PHE A 474 0.32 58.89 -2.84
N PRO A 475 -0.23 59.29 -4.01
CA PRO A 475 -0.34 60.69 -4.37
C PRO A 475 -0.96 61.51 -3.24
N VAL A 476 -0.44 62.72 -2.98
CA VAL A 476 -0.87 63.55 -1.83
C VAL A 476 -2.37 63.87 -1.87
N GLU A 477 -2.94 63.92 -3.08
CA GLU A 477 -4.36 64.16 -3.34
C GLU A 477 -5.25 62.98 -2.93
N SER A 478 -4.67 61.80 -2.68
CA SER A 478 -5.41 60.60 -2.27
C SER A 478 -5.91 60.66 -0.82
N GLY A 479 -5.27 61.46 0.04
CA GLY A 479 -5.52 61.46 1.48
C GLY A 479 -5.12 60.17 2.21
N ILE A 480 -4.46 59.22 1.54
CA ILE A 480 -4.02 57.94 2.11
C ILE A 480 -2.60 58.09 2.66
N ALA A 481 -2.42 57.82 3.95
CA ALA A 481 -1.10 57.83 4.58
C ALA A 481 -0.17 56.73 4.01
N PRO A 482 1.17 56.90 4.06
CA PRO A 482 2.11 55.84 3.67
C PRO A 482 1.89 54.55 4.46
N LEU A 483 1.94 53.41 3.78
CA LEU A 483 1.68 52.08 4.37
C LEU A 483 2.93 51.21 4.32
N TYR A 484 3.36 50.64 5.44
CA TYR A 484 4.33 49.56 5.46
C TYR A 484 3.60 48.22 5.32
N THR A 485 3.85 47.52 4.21
CA THR A 485 3.21 46.24 3.90
C THR A 485 4.22 45.10 3.96
N VAL A 486 3.88 44.05 4.71
CA VAL A 486 4.63 42.79 4.78
C VAL A 486 3.74 41.62 4.38
N PHE A 487 4.35 40.60 3.76
CA PHE A 487 3.70 39.36 3.37
C PHE A 487 4.12 38.23 4.31
N SER A 488 3.19 37.35 4.65
CA SER A 488 3.54 36.08 5.28
C SER A 488 4.30 35.20 4.30
N ASN A 489 5.28 34.42 4.78
CA ASN A 489 5.80 33.32 3.99
C ASN A 489 4.95 32.07 4.24
N PRO A 490 4.32 31.44 3.23
CA PRO A 490 3.56 30.20 3.45
C PRO A 490 4.45 29.03 3.95
N TYR A 491 5.78 29.11 3.75
CA TYR A 491 6.71 28.04 4.09
C TYR A 491 7.58 28.37 5.31
N GLU A 492 7.50 27.52 6.33
CA GLU A 492 8.25 27.69 7.59
C GLU A 492 9.78 27.69 7.35
N GLY A 493 10.46 28.74 7.83
CA GLY A 493 11.93 28.80 7.90
C GLY A 493 12.66 28.97 6.57
N ALA A 494 11.96 29.38 5.51
CA ALA A 494 12.57 29.77 4.24
C ALA A 494 13.42 31.05 4.40
N THR A 495 14.61 31.06 3.79
CA THR A 495 15.61 32.13 3.93
C THR A 495 15.99 32.74 2.59
N THR A 496 15.63 32.11 1.47
CA THR A 496 16.07 32.51 0.13
C THR A 496 15.01 32.17 -0.91
N LYS A 497 14.87 33.01 -1.93
CA LYS A 497 14.04 32.75 -3.11
C LYS A 497 14.86 31.99 -4.16
N GLY A 498 14.32 30.88 -4.67
CA GLY A 498 14.93 30.12 -5.75
C GLY A 498 15.02 30.94 -7.04
N GLU A 499 16.17 30.86 -7.72
CA GLU A 499 16.44 31.63 -8.94
C GLU A 499 15.55 31.15 -10.10
N HIS A 500 15.37 29.84 -10.23
CA HIS A 500 14.63 29.25 -11.34
C HIS A 500 13.17 28.95 -11.00
N SER A 501 12.92 28.44 -9.79
CA SER A 501 11.58 28.10 -9.31
C SER A 501 10.75 29.32 -8.93
N GLY A 502 11.39 30.39 -8.43
CA GLY A 502 10.73 31.54 -7.82
C GLY A 502 10.14 31.28 -6.43
N ARG A 503 10.28 30.05 -5.90
CA ARG A 503 9.74 29.64 -4.59
C ARG A 503 10.69 30.01 -3.47
N ASP A 504 10.14 30.42 -2.34
CA ASP A 504 10.92 30.67 -1.13
C ASP A 504 11.22 29.35 -0.41
N PHE A 505 12.48 29.11 -0.09
CA PHE A 505 12.97 27.90 0.59
C PHE A 505 14.22 28.15 1.41
N ASN A 506 14.69 27.13 2.12
CA ASN A 506 15.95 27.16 2.87
C ASN A 506 16.95 26.15 2.26
N PRO A 507 18.00 26.62 1.55
CA PRO A 507 18.96 25.72 0.90
C PRO A 507 19.77 24.88 1.89
N ASP A 508 20.05 25.39 3.09
CA ASP A 508 20.80 24.67 4.13
C ASP A 508 19.98 23.50 4.72
N LYS A 509 18.66 23.51 4.53
CA LYS A 509 17.72 22.48 5.00
C LYS A 509 17.10 21.67 3.87
N ALA A 510 17.73 21.65 2.70
CA ALA A 510 17.19 21.02 1.49
C ALA A 510 17.79 19.64 1.14
N GLY A 511 18.56 19.03 2.04
CA GLY A 511 19.12 17.68 1.82
C GLY A 511 20.30 17.64 0.87
N GLY A 512 21.14 18.69 0.90
CA GLY A 512 22.37 18.81 0.12
C GLY A 512 22.41 20.06 -0.76
N PRO A 513 23.57 20.37 -1.35
CA PRO A 513 23.73 21.56 -2.18
C PRO A 513 22.84 21.51 -3.43
N ILE A 514 22.53 22.68 -3.98
CA ILE A 514 21.95 22.81 -5.32
C ILE A 514 23.05 22.49 -6.35
N ILE A 515 22.75 21.64 -7.32
CA ILE A 515 23.69 21.20 -8.36
C ILE A 515 23.06 21.32 -9.74
N ASP A 516 23.86 21.67 -10.74
CA ASP A 516 23.39 21.82 -12.11
C ASP A 516 23.14 20.46 -12.77
N LEU A 517 21.87 20.10 -12.97
CA LEU A 517 21.43 18.85 -13.60
C LEU A 517 20.58 19.09 -14.85
N ASP A 518 20.67 18.17 -15.82
CA ASP A 518 19.83 18.14 -17.01
C ASP A 518 18.95 16.88 -17.02
N TRP A 519 17.63 17.07 -17.05
CA TRP A 519 16.67 15.96 -17.07
C TRP A 519 16.74 15.15 -18.38
N ARG A 520 17.24 15.76 -19.47
CA ARG A 520 17.28 15.13 -20.80
C ARG A 520 18.22 13.95 -20.90
N THR A 521 19.16 13.81 -19.97
CA THR A 521 20.09 12.69 -19.95
C THR A 521 19.51 11.45 -19.28
N ALA A 522 18.31 11.54 -18.70
CA ALA A 522 17.69 10.43 -17.97
C ALA A 522 17.05 9.41 -18.92
N THR A 523 17.11 8.14 -18.50
CA THR A 523 16.36 7.05 -19.14
C THR A 523 15.37 6.47 -18.13
N VAL A 524 14.12 6.29 -18.57
CA VAL A 524 13.07 5.72 -17.71
C VAL A 524 13.35 4.23 -17.49
N THR A 525 13.46 3.81 -16.24
CA THR A 525 13.73 2.42 -15.84
C THR A 525 12.65 1.89 -14.90
N ARG A 526 12.58 0.57 -14.75
CA ARG A 526 11.68 -0.06 -13.77
C ARG A 526 11.99 0.41 -12.35
N GLU A 527 13.27 0.41 -11.97
CA GLU A 527 13.75 0.82 -10.65
C GLU A 527 13.43 2.28 -10.35
N GLY A 528 13.58 3.16 -11.35
CA GLY A 528 13.17 4.57 -11.21
C GLY A 528 11.67 4.73 -11.02
N ILE A 529 10.83 4.01 -11.77
CA ILE A 529 9.37 4.04 -11.58
C ILE A 529 8.99 3.53 -10.17
N ASP A 530 9.63 2.48 -9.68
CA ASP A 530 9.37 1.94 -8.35
C ASP A 530 9.81 2.92 -7.25
N THR A 531 10.91 3.66 -7.48
CA THR A 531 11.38 4.76 -6.61
C THR A 531 10.36 5.90 -6.56
N ILE A 532 9.80 6.30 -7.70
CA ILE A 532 8.74 7.31 -7.78
C ILE A 532 7.49 6.85 -7.04
N LYS A 533 7.06 5.60 -7.24
CA LYS A 533 5.90 5.03 -6.52
C LYS A 533 6.10 5.07 -5.01
N LEU A 534 7.31 4.77 -4.53
CA LEU A 534 7.67 4.87 -3.12
C LEU A 534 7.57 6.32 -2.62
N HIS A 535 8.13 7.27 -3.37
CA HIS A 535 8.07 8.69 -3.02
C HIS A 535 6.64 9.23 -2.97
N ILE A 536 5.88 9.03 -4.05
CA ILE A 536 4.49 9.50 -4.17
C ILE A 536 3.56 8.86 -3.12
N ALA A 537 3.79 7.61 -2.72
CA ALA A 537 2.98 6.95 -1.69
C ALA A 537 3.07 7.62 -0.31
N ARG A 538 4.10 8.45 -0.08
CA ARG A 538 4.31 9.23 1.15
C ARG A 538 3.63 10.60 1.11
N LEU A 539 3.09 11.01 -0.04
CA LEU A 539 2.44 12.31 -0.23
C LEU A 539 0.92 12.16 -0.23
N SER A 540 0.21 13.28 -0.12
CA SER A 540 -1.24 13.32 -0.27
C SER A 540 -1.68 12.70 -1.61
N PRO A 541 -2.72 11.84 -1.63
CA PRO A 541 -3.13 11.16 -2.85
C PRO A 541 -3.44 12.12 -3.99
N SER A 542 -2.85 11.90 -5.16
CA SER A 542 -3.02 12.75 -6.34
C SER A 542 -3.38 11.92 -7.58
N ASP A 543 -4.52 12.25 -8.21
CA ASP A 543 -4.94 11.68 -9.48
C ASP A 543 -3.94 12.01 -10.60
N ALA A 544 -3.31 13.19 -10.55
CA ALA A 544 -2.30 13.63 -11.51
C ALA A 544 -1.05 12.76 -11.44
N ASN A 545 -0.58 12.45 -10.23
CA ASN A 545 0.52 11.49 -10.02
C ASN A 545 0.18 10.11 -10.57
N GLY A 546 -1.06 9.64 -10.37
CA GLY A 546 -1.53 8.39 -10.95
C GLY A 546 -1.48 8.37 -12.49
N VAL A 547 -1.74 9.50 -13.15
CA VAL A 547 -1.61 9.63 -14.62
C VAL A 547 -0.14 9.57 -15.03
N MET A 548 0.73 10.32 -14.36
CA MET A 548 2.15 10.39 -14.70
C MET A 548 2.84 9.03 -14.50
N ILE A 549 2.59 8.33 -13.38
CA ILE A 549 3.13 6.99 -13.14
C ILE A 549 2.71 6.01 -14.24
N LYS A 550 1.42 5.99 -14.60
CA LYS A 550 0.92 5.14 -15.69
C LYS A 550 1.57 5.49 -17.04
N ARG A 551 1.80 6.78 -17.27
CA ARG A 551 2.45 7.26 -18.49
C ARG A 551 3.90 6.78 -18.55
N LEU A 552 4.66 6.84 -17.44
CA LEU A 552 6.00 6.27 -17.35
C LEU A 552 6.02 4.76 -17.57
N GLU A 553 5.03 4.02 -17.07
CA GLU A 553 4.90 2.58 -17.34
C GLU A 553 4.69 2.27 -18.83
N ASN A 554 3.89 3.07 -19.52
CA ASN A 554 3.68 2.95 -20.97
C ASN A 554 4.93 3.33 -21.78
N ILE A 555 5.73 4.28 -21.30
CA ILE A 555 7.04 4.62 -21.91
C ILE A 555 7.99 3.44 -21.76
N LEU A 556 8.04 2.83 -20.56
CA LEU A 556 8.90 1.68 -20.28
C LEU A 556 8.52 0.44 -21.11
N SER A 557 7.23 0.24 -21.44
CA SER A 557 6.77 -0.84 -22.33
C SER A 557 6.97 -0.53 -23.82
N GLY A 558 7.34 0.71 -24.18
CA GLY A 558 7.47 1.16 -25.57
C GLY A 558 6.13 1.46 -26.26
N ASP A 559 5.04 1.61 -25.49
CA ASP A 559 3.71 1.89 -26.04
C ASP A 559 3.56 3.37 -26.48
N ILE A 560 4.36 4.27 -25.90
CA ILE A 560 4.39 5.69 -26.23
C ILE A 560 5.82 6.25 -26.16
N ASP A 561 6.08 7.28 -26.95
CA ASP A 561 7.36 8.00 -26.90
C ASP A 561 7.44 8.89 -25.65
N VAL A 562 8.67 9.00 -25.13
CA VAL A 562 9.02 9.87 -24.01
C VAL A 562 8.98 11.34 -24.43
N THR A 563 8.52 12.21 -23.53
CA THR A 563 8.54 13.68 -23.72
C THR A 563 9.35 14.38 -22.63
N ASP A 564 9.68 15.65 -22.87
CA ASP A 564 10.40 16.49 -21.89
C ASP A 564 9.67 16.56 -20.54
N THR A 565 8.34 16.63 -20.54
CA THR A 565 7.52 16.64 -19.31
C THR A 565 7.65 15.31 -18.55
N ASP A 566 7.74 14.19 -19.25
CA ASP A 566 7.88 12.87 -18.62
C ASP A 566 9.24 12.75 -17.94
N LEU A 567 10.30 13.23 -18.59
CA LEU A 567 11.66 13.22 -18.04
C LEU A 567 11.79 14.17 -16.85
N ARG A 568 11.24 15.40 -16.92
CA ARG A 568 11.24 16.33 -15.77
C ARG A 568 10.54 15.74 -14.57
N TYR A 569 9.35 15.17 -14.75
CA TYR A 569 8.65 14.47 -13.67
C TYR A 569 9.49 13.32 -13.13
N TYR A 570 9.98 12.44 -14.00
CA TYR A 570 10.76 11.27 -13.60
C TYR A 570 11.99 11.65 -12.78
N THR A 571 12.76 12.64 -13.22
CA THR A 571 13.98 13.06 -12.53
C THR A 571 13.70 13.86 -11.27
N HIS A 572 12.67 14.72 -11.29
CA HIS A 572 12.23 15.51 -10.14
C HIS A 572 11.85 14.60 -8.97
N GLU A 573 10.92 13.66 -9.17
CA GLU A 573 10.41 12.82 -8.10
C GLU A 573 11.51 11.92 -7.47
N ILE A 574 12.47 11.46 -8.27
CA ILE A 574 13.60 10.66 -7.76
C ILE A 574 14.55 11.52 -6.93
N ARG A 575 14.90 12.72 -7.43
CA ARG A 575 15.85 13.62 -6.79
C ARG A 575 15.28 14.20 -5.49
N GLU A 576 13.99 14.47 -5.45
CA GLU A 576 13.31 14.94 -4.24
C GLU A 576 13.37 13.86 -3.14
N LEU A 577 13.13 12.60 -3.46
CA LEU A 577 13.29 11.49 -2.51
C LEU A 577 14.74 11.35 -2.01
N GLU A 578 15.73 11.53 -2.89
CA GLU A 578 17.13 11.51 -2.50
C GLU A 578 17.45 12.61 -1.47
N ARG A 579 16.92 13.82 -1.68
CA ARG A 579 17.05 14.93 -0.73
C ARG A 579 16.41 14.60 0.62
N PHE A 580 15.23 13.97 0.63
CA PHE A 580 14.62 13.46 1.88
C PHE A 580 15.57 12.50 2.61
N ARG A 581 16.20 11.56 1.90
CA ARG A 581 17.14 10.60 2.49
C ARG A 581 18.40 11.28 3.03
N ASN A 582 18.92 12.28 2.33
CA ASN A 582 20.07 13.06 2.78
C ASN A 582 19.79 13.88 4.05
N LEU A 583 18.53 14.24 4.30
CA LEU A 583 18.08 14.83 5.57
C LEU A 583 17.97 13.81 6.71
N GLY A 584 18.26 12.53 6.45
CA GLY A 584 18.07 11.44 7.41
C GLY A 584 16.60 11.04 7.60
N LEU A 585 15.70 11.50 6.71
CA LEU A 585 14.30 11.15 6.76
C LEU A 585 14.10 9.78 6.12
N ARG A 586 13.53 8.87 6.90
CA ARG A 586 13.28 7.48 6.52
C ARG A 586 12.20 7.40 5.42
N ASP A 587 12.20 6.31 4.66
CA ASP A 587 11.23 6.08 3.58
C ASP A 587 9.77 5.91 4.10
N ASP A 588 9.57 5.72 5.41
CA ASP A 588 8.27 5.71 6.08
C ASP A 588 7.80 7.09 6.59
N PHE A 589 8.64 8.12 6.45
CA PHE A 589 8.28 9.50 6.77
C PHE A 589 7.26 10.03 5.76
N VAL A 590 6.11 10.49 6.25
CA VAL A 590 5.04 11.13 5.50
C VAL A 590 5.10 12.63 5.82
N PRO A 591 5.62 13.49 4.91
CA PRO A 591 5.55 14.93 5.11
C PRO A 591 4.08 15.36 5.16
N THR A 592 3.73 16.26 6.06
CA THR A 592 2.46 16.97 5.94
C THR A 592 2.52 17.86 4.71
N ASP A 593 1.35 18.09 4.10
CA ASP A 593 1.20 19.12 3.07
C ASP A 593 1.79 20.43 3.62
N ASP A 594 2.61 21.09 2.79
CA ASP A 594 3.29 22.34 3.11
C ASP A 594 4.32 22.29 4.26
N SER A 595 4.82 21.10 4.64
CA SER A 595 5.95 21.01 5.59
C SER A 595 7.21 21.70 5.05
N SER A 596 8.00 22.32 5.92
CA SER A 596 9.29 22.91 5.54
C SER A 596 10.27 21.89 4.95
N TYR A 597 10.24 20.65 5.45
CA TYR A 597 11.00 19.54 4.87
C TYR A 597 10.63 19.28 3.42
N TRP A 598 9.33 19.18 3.12
CA TRP A 598 8.86 19.02 1.76
C TRP A 598 9.19 20.24 0.90
N ASN A 599 8.85 21.44 1.35
CA ASN A 599 9.07 22.65 0.55
C ASN A 599 10.57 22.85 0.21
N ASN A 600 11.48 22.62 1.16
CA ASN A 600 12.91 22.79 0.92
C ASN A 600 13.46 21.73 -0.04
N ALA A 601 13.08 20.46 0.13
CA ALA A 601 13.51 19.39 -0.78
C ALA A 601 12.92 19.56 -2.18
N HIS A 602 11.63 19.92 -2.26
CA HIS A 602 10.90 20.18 -3.50
C HIS A 602 11.53 21.32 -4.29
N THR A 603 11.67 22.48 -3.65
CA THR A 603 12.20 23.68 -4.27
C THR A 603 13.63 23.49 -4.72
N ALA A 604 14.48 22.88 -3.89
CA ALA A 604 15.86 22.59 -4.28
C ALA A 604 15.97 21.62 -5.47
N THR A 605 15.01 20.71 -5.62
CA THR A 605 14.95 19.82 -6.80
C THR A 605 14.56 20.59 -8.06
N LEU A 606 13.63 21.54 -7.94
CA LEU A 606 13.30 22.45 -9.05
C LEU A 606 14.52 23.28 -9.46
N GLU A 607 15.30 23.78 -8.49
CA GLU A 607 16.54 24.52 -8.75
C GLU A 607 17.60 23.64 -9.44
N ASP A 608 17.79 22.38 -9.00
CA ASP A 608 18.76 21.46 -9.60
C ASP A 608 18.53 21.32 -11.13
N TYR A 609 17.25 21.25 -11.52
CA TYR A 609 16.84 21.11 -12.92
C TYR A 609 16.40 22.41 -13.58
N LYS A 610 16.55 23.58 -12.94
CA LYS A 610 16.19 24.89 -13.51
C LYS A 610 14.73 24.95 -13.97
N ILE A 611 13.82 24.33 -13.21
CA ILE A 611 12.39 24.22 -13.51
C ILE A 611 11.63 25.31 -12.74
N GLN A 612 10.79 26.08 -13.44
CA GLN A 612 9.89 27.03 -12.77
C GLN A 612 8.83 26.29 -11.96
N ASP A 613 8.35 26.88 -10.87
CA ASP A 613 7.24 26.32 -10.09
C ASP A 613 5.90 26.44 -10.84
N ARG A 614 5.72 25.53 -11.80
CA ARG A 614 4.56 25.47 -12.67
C ARG A 614 4.21 24.02 -12.87
N ALA A 615 3.02 23.65 -12.42
CA ALA A 615 2.51 22.29 -12.57
C ALA A 615 2.56 21.81 -14.05
N SER A 616 2.37 22.70 -15.03
CA SER A 616 2.48 22.38 -16.46
C SER A 616 3.87 21.94 -16.94
N LEU A 617 4.92 22.16 -16.15
CA LEU A 617 6.28 21.71 -16.48
C LEU A 617 6.55 20.29 -15.99
N LEU A 618 5.88 19.85 -14.92
CA LEU A 618 6.01 18.51 -14.34
C LEU A 618 4.85 17.57 -14.72
N TYR A 619 3.68 18.11 -15.04
CA TYR A 619 2.49 17.35 -15.34
C TYR A 619 2.01 17.58 -16.77
N THR A 620 1.63 16.50 -17.44
CA THR A 620 0.97 16.57 -18.75
C THR A 620 -0.41 17.22 -18.63
N THR A 621 -0.95 17.71 -19.75
CA THR A 621 -2.31 18.29 -19.81
C THR A 621 -3.38 17.32 -19.31
N ASP A 622 -3.20 16.02 -19.56
CA ASP A 622 -4.12 14.98 -19.08
C ASP A 622 -4.03 14.78 -17.56
N ALA A 623 -2.83 14.90 -16.98
CA ALA A 623 -2.62 14.85 -15.54
C ALA A 623 -3.19 16.10 -14.84
N LEU A 624 -2.98 17.29 -15.40
CA LEU A 624 -3.58 18.53 -14.88
C LEU A 624 -5.12 18.50 -14.92
N ALA A 625 -5.70 18.05 -16.03
CA ALA A 625 -7.16 17.90 -16.12
C ALA A 625 -7.71 16.87 -15.12
N LYS A 626 -6.87 15.98 -14.59
CA LYS A 626 -7.23 15.05 -13.52
C LYS A 626 -7.09 15.67 -12.13
N ALA A 627 -6.09 16.52 -11.91
CA ALA A 627 -6.01 17.37 -10.71
C ALA A 627 -7.25 18.25 -10.59
N ASP A 628 -7.65 18.98 -11.65
CA ASP A 628 -8.85 19.83 -11.62
C ASP A 628 -10.12 19.05 -11.22
N LEU A 629 -10.24 17.80 -11.70
CA LEU A 629 -11.36 16.92 -11.36
C LEU A 629 -11.26 16.34 -9.96
N GLN A 630 -10.07 16.28 -9.37
CA GLN A 630 -9.88 15.91 -7.98
C GLN A 630 -10.27 17.09 -7.09
N ASP A 631 -9.77 18.28 -7.38
CA ASP A 631 -10.09 19.51 -6.64
C ASP A 631 -11.60 19.77 -6.62
N GLU A 632 -12.30 19.59 -7.76
CA GLU A 632 -13.77 19.73 -7.80
C GLU A 632 -14.49 18.71 -6.89
N ARG A 633 -13.95 17.49 -6.75
CA ARG A 633 -14.54 16.46 -5.87
C ARG A 633 -14.27 16.78 -4.41
N ASP A 634 -13.05 17.19 -4.10
CA ASP A 634 -12.62 17.48 -2.74
C ASP A 634 -13.33 18.74 -2.22
N TYR A 635 -13.46 19.76 -3.07
CA TYR A 635 -14.29 20.94 -2.79
C TYR A 635 -15.77 20.58 -2.52
N LYS A 636 -16.38 19.70 -3.34
CA LYS A 636 -17.76 19.25 -3.10
C LYS A 636 -17.91 18.44 -1.83
N LYS A 637 -16.88 17.67 -1.46
CA LYS A 637 -16.86 16.90 -0.22
C LYS A 637 -16.79 17.84 0.99
N MET A 638 -15.89 18.81 0.95
CA MET A 638 -15.76 19.87 1.96
C MET A 638 -17.09 20.63 2.16
N LEU A 639 -17.72 21.08 1.09
CA LEU A 639 -19.03 21.77 1.18
C LEU A 639 -20.13 20.91 1.81
N LYS A 640 -20.08 19.59 1.63
CA LYS A 640 -21.04 18.66 2.23
C LYS A 640 -20.76 18.45 3.72
N GLU A 641 -19.48 18.45 4.11
CA GLU A 641 -19.04 18.31 5.50
C GLU A 641 -19.31 19.58 6.31
N MET A 642 -19.25 20.77 5.70
CA MET A 642 -19.63 22.05 6.34
C MET A 642 -21.15 22.27 6.47
N GLY A 643 -21.96 21.51 5.72
CA GLY A 643 -23.43 21.60 5.75
C GLY A 643 -24.09 20.63 6.73
N GLN A 644 -23.31 19.87 7.50
CA GLN A 644 -23.73 19.02 8.62
C GLN A 644 -23.27 19.66 9.93
#